data_AF-A0A2E1LR57-F1
#
_entry.id   AF-A0A2E1LR57-F1
#
_cell.length_a   1.000
_cell.length_b   1.000
_cell.length_c   1.000
_cell.angle_alpha   90.00
_cell.angle_beta   90.00
_cell.angle_gamma   90.00
#
_symmetry.space_group_name_H-M   'P 1'
#
loop_
_entity.id
_entity.type
_entity.pdbx_description
1 polymer ?
#
loop_
_entity_poly.entity_id
_entity_poly.type
_entity_poly.pdbx_seq_one_letter_code
_entity_poly.pdbx_strand_id
1 'polypeptide(L)'
;MDFRHRLVAAICGAALSSFAFSSPAAAQIESEGMDDISVWGERYLSSNEAEFSSNLWAGADHQRLLSLMQNIDVDQLSLAGRTMVRRLVLSSTQNVTGPQADALLARRAELMLALNEIDAAMSLLPNLGNPGAVIEPDILATDLELAAGNIATGCDRLSQPVSQNVYWTKLRAACAAMSGNYSGAQLTIEMASEQLFEDTWFIELIYSLEDDILPSDQDISTDTAADPTPETETNQASRLLRPDASFASGLDIALSLSEDLDTAALDPDTIAPYLIPILINRQDLPVQLRQLFAGTDTASALMSGTEIRALVEAGLVAPDDYILAPEQATILQLQTPETDFYDKADVLTQHLDEASSGSLKDFRRISKLYTNELHKLPQDNRMVAYADLFARAAYASGDGNNARAWLDIAYPAPVPPKPAPFSPAPKPELLDSDLNDLGTGPAPLDAAAGVPFNLGSQVEGPEADNAAAALLAVSILNADDIVLDSEAATHDDTAFDNHDEAPLADAAPGLNAPVEMVDAAYKNNGLSEAIALAEANTVKSRPADVEVAEAPRPDIYISLVFDLFDSLSDGAAHQSDIIPRLIEAAERDGETEQVVKLLYHLPAFGFSLDTSARSLLLEYPVTGQRLDPNIVATIQATSTAPAIAEATLMILAIIEDEPHNLSAWDQGLILSALVEIGADDIATLLLQDFSRYWQAEQRPARAMPTHGMWDALNAGAAAEQPLPEAEPEGATIS
;
A
#
# COMPACT_ATOMS: atom_id res chain seq x y z
N MET A 1 17.16 18.74 95.69
CA MET A 1 16.56 19.91 95.03
C MET A 1 15.62 19.36 93.96
N ASP A 2 14.45 18.80 94.26
CA ASP A 2 13.30 19.15 95.12
C ASP A 2 12.46 20.33 94.58
N PHE A 3 11.36 19.99 93.88
CA PHE A 3 9.99 20.57 93.86
C PHE A 3 9.26 20.11 92.59
N ARG A 4 8.45 19.02 92.58
CA ARG A 4 7.06 18.81 93.06
C ARG A 4 5.92 19.29 92.12
N HIS A 5 5.19 18.27 91.61
CA HIS A 5 3.71 18.11 91.42
C HIS A 5 2.95 19.11 90.51
N ARG A 6 2.24 18.69 89.42
CA ARG A 6 1.02 17.85 89.23
C ARG A 6 -0.34 18.53 89.54
N LEU A 7 -1.31 18.26 88.64
CA LEU A 7 -2.78 18.48 88.60
C LEU A 7 -3.27 19.86 88.10
N VAL A 8 -4.23 20.00 87.16
CA VAL A 8 -5.60 19.42 87.05
C VAL A 8 -5.95 19.23 85.53
N ALA A 9 -6.16 18.03 84.98
CA ALA A 9 -7.39 17.25 84.77
C ALA A 9 -8.55 17.92 83.97
N ALA A 10 -8.93 17.31 82.82
CA ALA A 10 -10.27 16.76 82.50
C ALA A 10 -10.94 17.12 81.14
N ILE A 11 -11.18 16.06 80.34
CA ILE A 11 -12.43 15.69 79.60
C ILE A 11 -12.65 16.06 78.10
N CYS A 12 -12.88 14.98 77.31
CA CYS A 12 -13.60 14.83 76.01
C CYS A 12 -13.08 15.60 74.78
N GLY A 13 -13.05 15.06 73.55
CA GLY A 13 -13.77 13.96 72.92
C GLY A 13 -14.34 14.47 71.58
N ALA A 14 -14.28 13.62 70.54
CA ALA A 14 -14.93 13.74 69.22
C ALA A 14 -14.16 14.44 68.06
N ALA A 15 -13.75 13.59 67.10
CA ALA A 15 -14.15 13.58 65.68
C ALA A 15 -14.11 14.88 64.84
N LEU A 16 -13.35 14.82 63.75
CA LEU A 16 -13.69 15.15 62.34
C LEU A 16 -12.35 15.13 61.56
N SER A 17 -11.97 14.06 60.86
CA SER A 17 -12.46 13.67 59.53
C SER A 17 -12.41 14.83 58.51
N SER A 18 -11.26 14.99 57.85
CA SER A 18 -11.19 15.59 56.53
C SER A 18 -10.34 14.65 55.68
N PHE A 19 -11.04 13.89 54.84
CA PHE A 19 -10.47 13.04 53.80
C PHE A 19 -9.72 13.93 52.81
N ALA A 20 -8.41 13.75 52.72
CA ALA A 20 -7.67 14.05 51.52
C ALA A 20 -7.82 12.83 50.59
N PHE A 21 -8.65 12.94 49.56
CA PHE A 21 -8.56 12.05 48.40
C PHE A 21 -7.39 12.55 47.53
N SER A 22 -6.17 12.24 47.95
CA SER A 22 -5.06 12.11 47.01
C SER A 22 -5.12 10.67 46.50
N SER A 23 -5.60 10.45 45.28
CA SER A 23 -5.42 9.16 44.61
C SER A 23 -3.93 8.88 44.53
N PRO A 24 -3.40 7.81 45.15
CA PRO A 24 -2.15 7.26 44.65
C PRO A 24 -2.48 6.70 43.27
N ALA A 25 -1.81 7.20 42.23
CA ALA A 25 -1.57 6.38 41.05
C ALA A 25 -0.70 5.20 41.52
N ALA A 26 -1.35 4.20 42.11
CA ALA A 26 -0.78 2.88 42.16
C ALA A 26 -0.74 2.46 40.70
N ALA A 27 0.46 2.46 40.11
CA ALA A 27 0.76 1.51 39.07
C ALA A 27 0.43 0.14 39.67
N GLN A 28 -0.78 -0.33 39.43
CA GLN A 28 -1.15 -1.71 39.68
C GLN A 28 -0.34 -2.48 38.64
N ILE A 29 0.85 -2.93 39.05
CA ILE A 29 1.41 -4.14 38.45
C ILE A 29 0.47 -5.23 38.92
N GLU A 30 -0.60 -5.42 38.16
CA GLU A 30 -1.42 -6.61 38.25
C GLU A 30 -0.44 -7.75 37.98
N SER A 31 -0.12 -8.50 39.03
CA SER A 31 0.67 -9.73 38.90
C SER A 31 -0.24 -10.71 38.18
N GLU A 32 -0.31 -10.57 36.86
CA GLU A 32 -0.83 -11.56 35.92
C GLU A 32 -0.31 -12.93 36.38
N GLY A 33 -1.27 -13.81 36.62
CA GLY A 33 -1.01 -15.09 37.26
C GLY A 33 -0.10 -15.93 36.37
N MET A 34 0.68 -16.82 36.96
CA MET A 34 1.57 -17.73 36.24
C MET A 34 0.84 -18.71 35.28
N ASP A 35 -0.50 -18.62 35.17
CA ASP A 35 -1.35 -19.25 34.15
C ASP A 35 -1.32 -18.49 32.79
N ASP A 36 -0.73 -17.29 32.71
CA ASP A 36 -0.62 -16.48 31.48
C ASP A 36 0.56 -16.87 30.56
N ILE A 37 1.38 -17.87 30.93
CA ILE A 37 2.34 -18.48 29.98
C ILE A 37 1.59 -19.49 29.10
N SER A 38 0.55 -19.01 28.42
CA SER A 38 -0.13 -19.75 27.38
C SER A 38 0.41 -19.32 26.02
N VAL A 39 0.36 -20.22 25.06
CA VAL A 39 0.74 -19.96 23.66
C VAL A 39 -0.07 -18.80 23.04
N TRP A 40 -1.23 -18.47 23.63
CA TRP A 40 -2.09 -17.35 23.24
C TRP A 40 -1.65 -16.01 23.80
N GLY A 41 -0.95 -16.01 24.95
CA GLY A 41 -0.54 -14.81 25.70
C GLY A 41 0.74 -14.15 25.17
N GLU A 42 1.40 -14.74 24.18
CA GLU A 42 2.57 -14.15 23.56
C GLU A 42 2.19 -12.96 22.68
N ARG A 43 2.83 -11.82 22.93
CA ARG A 43 2.72 -10.61 22.13
C ARG A 43 3.81 -10.61 21.05
N TYR A 44 3.39 -10.45 19.80
CA TYR A 44 4.30 -10.37 18.65
C TYR A 44 4.41 -8.95 18.06
N LEU A 45 3.52 -8.04 18.45
CA LEU A 45 3.57 -6.62 18.04
C LEU A 45 4.72 -5.89 18.76
N SER A 46 5.41 -5.00 18.04
CA SER A 46 6.45 -4.13 18.61
C SER A 46 5.87 -3.20 19.69
N SER A 47 6.67 -2.73 20.65
CA SER A 47 6.15 -2.01 21.84
C SER A 47 5.40 -0.70 21.56
N ASN A 48 5.59 -0.10 20.38
CA ASN A 48 4.94 1.13 19.93
C ASN A 48 3.70 0.88 19.06
N GLU A 49 3.39 -0.37 18.73
CA GLU A 49 2.21 -0.71 17.97
C GLU A 49 1.00 -0.88 18.88
N ALA A 50 -0.13 -0.32 18.42
CA ALA A 50 -1.43 -0.52 19.05
C ALA A 50 -1.82 -2.00 18.98
N GLU A 51 -2.32 -2.51 20.11
CA GLU A 51 -2.71 -3.89 20.31
C GLU A 51 -4.20 -3.94 20.67
N PHE A 52 -4.88 -5.02 20.30
CA PHE A 52 -6.22 -5.26 20.85
C PHE A 52 -6.14 -5.61 22.33
N SER A 53 -7.24 -5.41 23.05
CA SER A 53 -7.32 -5.79 24.46
C SER A 53 -7.05 -7.29 24.66
N SER A 54 -6.39 -7.68 25.76
CA SER A 54 -6.03 -9.07 26.05
C SER A 54 -7.22 -10.03 26.18
N ASN A 55 -8.43 -9.49 26.37
CA ASN A 55 -9.70 -10.23 26.32
C ASN A 55 -10.29 -10.35 24.89
N LEU A 56 -9.51 -10.11 23.83
CA LEU A 56 -9.93 -10.12 22.42
C LEU A 56 -10.87 -11.28 22.05
N TRP A 57 -10.54 -12.50 22.46
CA TRP A 57 -11.30 -13.71 22.14
C TRP A 57 -12.36 -14.09 23.21
N ALA A 58 -12.49 -13.31 24.28
CA ALA A 58 -13.32 -13.70 25.42
C ALA A 58 -14.82 -13.71 25.07
N GLY A 59 -15.49 -14.83 25.32
CA GLY A 59 -16.94 -14.93 25.11
C GLY A 59 -17.39 -15.02 23.65
N ALA A 60 -16.46 -15.15 22.70
CA ALA A 60 -16.76 -15.45 21.31
C ALA A 60 -17.02 -16.96 21.09
N ASP A 61 -17.85 -17.31 20.10
CA ASP A 61 -18.08 -18.71 19.73
C ASP A 61 -16.94 -19.25 18.86
N HIS A 62 -16.19 -20.24 19.35
CA HIS A 62 -14.99 -20.75 18.67
C HIS A 62 -15.26 -21.34 17.28
N GLN A 63 -16.44 -21.93 17.06
CA GLN A 63 -16.77 -22.49 15.75
C GLN A 63 -17.04 -21.37 14.74
N ARG A 64 -17.74 -20.32 15.17
CA ARG A 64 -17.95 -19.12 14.37
C ARG A 64 -16.65 -18.39 14.07
N LEU A 65 -15.79 -18.20 15.07
CA LEU A 65 -14.47 -17.57 14.89
C LEU A 65 -13.64 -18.33 13.86
N LEU A 66 -13.58 -19.66 13.96
CA LEU A 66 -12.81 -20.48 13.03
C LEU A 66 -13.35 -20.32 11.61
N SER A 67 -14.68 -20.35 11.45
CA SER A 67 -15.33 -20.15 10.15
C SER A 67 -15.02 -18.78 9.55
N LEU A 68 -15.03 -17.72 10.37
CA LEU A 68 -14.69 -16.37 9.92
C LEU A 68 -13.21 -16.26 9.54
N MET A 69 -12.28 -16.80 10.34
CA MET A 69 -10.85 -16.76 10.05
C MET A 69 -10.48 -17.58 8.81
N GLN A 70 -11.17 -18.70 8.56
CA GLN A 70 -10.96 -19.55 7.38
C GLN A 70 -11.34 -18.86 6.08
N ASN A 71 -12.26 -17.90 6.12
CA ASN A 71 -12.70 -17.16 4.94
C ASN A 71 -11.82 -15.95 4.60
N ILE A 72 -10.84 -15.61 5.46
CA ILE A 72 -9.94 -14.48 5.20
C ILE A 72 -8.99 -14.83 4.06
N ASP A 73 -9.08 -14.08 2.96
CA ASP A 73 -8.06 -14.04 1.91
C ASP A 73 -7.20 -12.79 2.07
N VAL A 74 -5.98 -12.95 2.60
CA VAL A 74 -5.08 -11.83 2.92
C VAL A 74 -4.68 -11.02 1.68
N ASP A 75 -4.67 -11.64 0.50
CA ASP A 75 -4.22 -11.02 -0.74
C ASP A 75 -5.28 -10.05 -1.32
N GLN A 76 -6.55 -10.33 -1.05
CA GLN A 76 -7.70 -9.49 -1.43
C GLN A 76 -7.97 -8.34 -0.45
N LEU A 77 -7.34 -8.35 0.73
CA LEU A 77 -7.60 -7.32 1.74
C LEU A 77 -7.05 -5.95 1.36
N SER A 78 -7.83 -4.90 1.65
CA SER A 78 -7.33 -3.53 1.66
C SER A 78 -6.25 -3.35 2.74
N LEU A 79 -5.52 -2.23 2.71
CA LEU A 79 -4.52 -1.91 3.74
C LEU A 79 -5.14 -1.94 5.15
N ALA A 80 -6.34 -1.36 5.31
CA ALA A 80 -7.05 -1.39 6.59
C ALA A 80 -7.38 -2.82 7.03
N GLY A 81 -7.84 -3.67 6.10
CA GLY A 81 -8.10 -5.10 6.34
C GLY A 81 -6.85 -5.86 6.75
N ARG A 82 -5.73 -5.71 6.02
CA ARG A 82 -4.45 -6.35 6.36
C ARG A 82 -3.92 -5.90 7.71
N THR A 83 -3.97 -4.59 8.01
CA THR A 83 -3.57 -4.06 9.32
C THR A 83 -4.46 -4.62 10.44
N MET A 84 -5.76 -4.78 10.18
CA MET A 84 -6.70 -5.37 11.12
C MET A 84 -6.40 -6.83 11.40
N VAL A 85 -6.21 -7.66 10.37
CA VAL A 85 -5.85 -9.08 10.52
C VAL A 85 -4.49 -9.21 11.22
N ARG A 86 -3.51 -8.40 10.82
CA ARG A 86 -2.19 -8.37 11.44
C ARG A 86 -2.28 -8.06 12.93
N ARG A 87 -3.01 -7.02 13.32
CA ARG A 87 -3.22 -6.71 14.74
C ARG A 87 -3.95 -7.85 15.44
N LEU A 88 -4.99 -8.42 14.83
CA LEU A 88 -5.76 -9.53 15.38
C LEU A 88 -4.87 -10.75 15.70
N VAL A 89 -4.01 -11.16 14.76
CA VAL A 89 -3.19 -12.36 14.92
C VAL A 89 -1.94 -12.12 15.75
N LEU A 90 -1.39 -10.91 15.79
CA LEU A 90 -0.16 -10.62 16.55
C LEU A 90 -0.41 -10.13 17.99
N SER A 91 -1.65 -9.75 18.34
CA SER A 91 -2.01 -9.37 19.70
C SER A 91 -1.93 -10.56 20.66
N SER A 92 -1.44 -10.31 21.88
CA SER A 92 -1.51 -11.22 23.01
C SER A 92 -2.93 -11.34 23.52
N THR A 93 -3.31 -12.55 23.93
CA THR A 93 -4.69 -12.83 24.33
C THR A 93 -4.79 -13.90 25.40
N GLN A 94 -5.90 -13.87 26.14
CA GLN A 94 -6.27 -14.96 27.04
C GLN A 94 -6.48 -16.26 26.26
N ASN A 95 -6.12 -17.38 26.89
CA ASN A 95 -6.21 -18.70 26.30
C ASN A 95 -7.64 -19.03 25.83
N VAL A 96 -7.76 -19.38 24.55
CA VAL A 96 -9.02 -19.83 23.95
C VAL A 96 -9.26 -21.28 24.37
N THR A 97 -10.38 -21.56 25.04
CA THR A 97 -10.67 -22.90 25.58
C THR A 97 -11.81 -23.58 24.83
N GLY A 98 -11.60 -24.78 24.30
CA GLY A 98 -12.69 -25.54 23.69
C GLY A 98 -12.24 -26.48 22.58
N PRO A 99 -13.19 -27.17 21.91
CA PRO A 99 -12.87 -28.19 20.92
C PRO A 99 -12.13 -27.68 19.68
N GLN A 100 -12.22 -26.38 19.38
CA GLN A 100 -11.61 -25.74 18.20
C GLN A 100 -10.36 -24.92 18.53
N ALA A 101 -9.88 -24.95 19.78
CA ALA A 101 -8.74 -24.11 20.19
C ALA A 101 -7.48 -24.38 19.37
N ASP A 102 -7.14 -25.66 19.14
CA ASP A 102 -5.97 -26.04 18.34
C ASP A 102 -6.13 -25.63 16.87
N ALA A 103 -7.33 -25.74 16.30
CA ALA A 103 -7.62 -25.34 14.93
C ALA A 103 -7.56 -23.82 14.74
N LEU A 104 -8.01 -23.04 15.73
CA LEU A 104 -7.87 -21.59 15.74
C LEU A 104 -6.40 -21.17 15.86
N LEU A 105 -5.62 -21.85 16.69
CA LEU A 105 -4.19 -21.57 16.84
C LEU A 105 -3.41 -21.88 15.56
N ALA A 106 -3.76 -22.99 14.91
CA ALA A 106 -3.25 -23.35 13.59
C ALA A 106 -3.59 -22.26 12.54
N ARG A 107 -4.85 -21.85 12.45
CA ARG A 107 -5.28 -20.81 11.52
C ARG A 107 -4.64 -19.45 11.81
N ARG A 108 -4.39 -19.13 13.08
CA ARG A 108 -3.63 -17.94 13.49
C ARG A 108 -2.20 -17.97 12.92
N ALA A 109 -1.52 -19.11 13.01
CA ALA A 109 -0.17 -19.26 12.45
C ALA A 109 -0.17 -19.15 10.91
N GLU A 110 -1.16 -19.74 10.23
CA GLU A 110 -1.30 -19.60 8.76
C GLU A 110 -1.48 -18.14 8.33
N LEU A 111 -2.32 -17.37 9.03
CA LEU A 111 -2.53 -15.96 8.74
C LEU A 111 -1.28 -15.13 9.02
N MET A 112 -0.49 -15.47 10.06
CA MET A 112 0.82 -14.83 10.28
C MET A 112 1.73 -15.08 9.06
N LEU A 113 1.80 -16.29 8.53
CA LEU A 113 2.58 -16.58 7.32
C LEU A 113 2.07 -15.81 6.10
N ALA A 114 0.76 -15.78 5.86
CA ALA A 114 0.17 -15.03 4.75
C ALA A 114 0.42 -13.51 4.86
N LEU A 115 0.54 -12.99 6.09
CA LEU A 115 0.91 -11.60 6.35
C LEU A 115 2.43 -11.36 6.33
N ASN A 116 3.24 -12.38 6.03
CA ASN A 116 4.69 -12.34 6.08
C ASN A 116 5.26 -12.06 7.49
N GLU A 117 4.57 -12.49 8.53
CA GLU A 117 5.00 -12.45 9.93
C GLU A 117 5.70 -13.76 10.33
N ILE A 118 6.77 -14.07 9.61
CA ILE A 118 7.47 -15.37 9.67
C ILE A 118 8.02 -15.65 11.07
N ASP A 119 8.65 -14.66 11.71
CA ASP A 119 9.22 -14.82 13.05
C ASP A 119 8.15 -15.13 14.10
N ALA A 120 7.00 -14.46 14.01
CA ALA A 120 5.85 -14.70 14.88
C ALA A 120 5.27 -16.11 14.64
N ALA A 121 5.10 -16.50 13.38
CA ALA A 121 4.64 -17.84 13.02
C ALA A 121 5.62 -18.91 13.54
N MET A 122 6.92 -18.76 13.31
CA MET A 122 7.95 -19.71 13.73
C MET A 122 8.06 -19.85 15.25
N SER A 123 7.74 -18.80 16.01
CA SER A 123 7.66 -18.86 17.47
C SER A 123 6.40 -19.63 17.94
N LEU A 124 5.32 -19.52 17.18
CA LEU A 124 4.03 -20.17 17.48
C LEU A 124 4.00 -21.66 17.09
N LEU A 125 4.51 -22.01 15.91
CA LEU A 125 4.40 -23.34 15.29
C LEU A 125 4.86 -24.51 16.18
N PRO A 126 5.98 -24.45 16.93
CA PRO A 126 6.45 -25.55 17.78
C PRO A 126 5.47 -25.92 18.90
N ASN A 127 4.54 -25.01 19.23
CA ASN A 127 3.60 -25.16 20.31
C ASN A 127 2.24 -25.74 19.85
N LEU A 128 2.06 -26.01 18.56
CA LEU A 128 0.84 -26.60 18.02
C LEU A 128 0.72 -28.08 18.43
N GLY A 129 -0.34 -28.43 19.16
CA GLY A 129 -0.58 -29.81 19.61
C GLY A 129 -0.87 -30.80 18.48
N ASN A 130 -1.40 -30.30 17.35
CA ASN A 130 -1.55 -31.05 16.11
C ASN A 130 -1.39 -30.08 14.93
N PRO A 131 -0.23 -30.06 14.25
CA PRO A 131 -0.01 -29.16 13.13
C PRO A 131 -0.75 -29.61 11.86
N GLY A 132 -1.60 -30.64 11.85
CA GLY A 132 -2.12 -31.32 10.66
C GLY A 132 -2.83 -30.50 9.56
N ALA A 133 -2.92 -29.17 9.69
CA ALA A 133 -3.31 -28.23 8.62
C ALA A 133 -2.23 -27.18 8.28
N VAL A 134 -1.23 -26.98 9.14
CA VAL A 134 -0.16 -25.98 9.04
C VAL A 134 1.16 -26.65 8.67
N ILE A 135 2.01 -25.93 7.95
CA ILE A 135 3.38 -26.36 7.62
C ILE A 135 4.15 -26.68 8.91
N GLU A 136 4.75 -27.88 9.00
CA GLU A 136 5.61 -28.25 10.15
C GLU A 136 6.75 -27.23 10.27
N PRO A 137 7.12 -26.72 11.47
CA PRO A 137 8.13 -25.67 11.60
C PRO A 137 9.48 -26.02 10.99
N ASP A 138 9.89 -27.30 11.06
CA ASP A 138 11.12 -27.76 10.42
C ASP A 138 11.03 -27.75 8.88
N ILE A 139 9.85 -28.02 8.32
CA ILE A 139 9.59 -27.93 6.88
C ILE A 139 9.67 -26.47 6.46
N LEU A 140 8.96 -25.58 7.15
CA LEU A 140 8.96 -24.16 6.85
C LEU A 140 10.37 -23.56 6.93
N ALA A 141 11.12 -23.84 8.00
CA ALA A 141 12.50 -23.37 8.13
C ALA A 141 13.38 -23.87 6.98
N THR A 142 13.23 -25.14 6.59
CA THR A 142 13.99 -25.70 5.46
C THR A 142 13.61 -25.02 4.14
N ASP A 143 12.31 -24.79 3.92
CA ASP A 143 11.80 -24.12 2.73
C ASP A 143 12.30 -22.67 2.62
N LEU A 144 12.32 -21.93 3.73
CA LEU A 144 12.85 -20.56 3.74
C LEU A 144 14.34 -20.51 3.39
N GLU A 145 15.14 -21.46 3.88
CA GLU A 145 16.56 -21.59 3.53
C GLU A 145 16.73 -21.90 2.03
N LEU A 146 15.93 -22.82 1.49
CA LEU A 146 15.96 -23.18 0.07
C LEU A 146 15.53 -22.00 -0.82
N ALA A 147 14.44 -21.32 -0.47
CA ALA A 147 13.97 -20.12 -1.16
C ALA A 147 15.03 -19.02 -1.17
N ALA A 148 15.76 -18.84 -0.07
CA ALA A 148 16.84 -17.87 0.07
C ALA A 148 18.12 -18.23 -0.71
N GLY A 149 18.17 -19.41 -1.35
CA GLY A 149 19.34 -19.89 -2.08
C GLY A 149 20.37 -20.59 -1.18
N ASN A 150 20.08 -20.81 0.09
CA ASN A 150 20.95 -21.54 1.04
C ASN A 150 20.78 -23.05 0.89
N ILE A 151 20.98 -23.56 -0.34
CA ILE A 151 20.71 -24.97 -0.72
C ILE A 151 21.45 -25.96 0.19
N ALA A 152 22.71 -25.67 0.52
CA ALA A 152 23.51 -26.51 1.42
C ALA A 152 22.88 -26.63 2.82
N THR A 153 22.46 -25.51 3.42
CA THR A 153 21.81 -25.48 4.73
C THR A 153 20.49 -26.25 4.71
N GLY A 154 19.66 -26.05 3.68
CA GLY A 154 18.40 -26.76 3.50
C GLY A 154 18.59 -28.27 3.36
N CYS A 155 19.53 -28.70 2.52
CA CYS A 155 19.83 -30.12 2.31
C CYS A 155 20.51 -30.78 3.54
N ASP A 156 21.29 -30.03 4.32
CA ASP A 156 21.92 -30.54 5.55
C ASP A 156 20.88 -30.97 6.60
N ARG A 157 19.63 -30.49 6.53
CA ARG A 157 18.54 -30.96 7.40
C ARG A 157 18.29 -32.46 7.29
N LEU A 158 18.55 -33.07 6.12
CA LEU A 158 18.41 -34.51 5.88
C LEU A 158 19.41 -35.37 6.69
N SER A 159 20.45 -34.75 7.26
CA SER A 159 21.40 -35.43 8.16
C SER A 159 20.86 -35.62 9.58
N GLN A 160 19.75 -34.96 9.91
CA GLN A 160 19.10 -35.00 11.21
C GLN A 160 17.85 -35.90 11.18
N PRO A 161 17.34 -36.35 12.35
CA PRO A 161 16.06 -37.04 12.40
C PRO A 161 14.94 -36.14 11.88
N VAL A 162 14.26 -36.58 10.81
CA VAL A 162 13.11 -35.91 10.19
C VAL A 162 11.88 -36.81 10.25
N SER A 163 10.69 -36.21 10.18
CA SER A 163 9.43 -36.94 10.11
C SER A 163 9.35 -37.79 8.84
N GLN A 164 8.57 -38.86 8.85
CA GLN A 164 8.33 -39.69 7.67
C GLN A 164 7.11 -39.16 6.93
N ASN A 165 7.28 -38.03 6.24
CA ASN A 165 6.26 -37.43 5.39
C ASN A 165 6.78 -37.27 3.95
N VAL A 166 5.86 -36.88 3.06
CA VAL A 166 6.13 -36.72 1.63
C VAL A 166 7.17 -35.62 1.37
N TYR A 167 7.12 -34.51 2.10
CA TYR A 167 8.03 -33.38 1.93
C TYR A 167 9.49 -33.80 2.06
N TRP A 168 9.86 -34.52 3.13
CA TRP A 168 11.24 -34.96 3.34
C TRP A 168 11.72 -35.94 2.26
N THR A 169 10.81 -36.65 1.61
CA THR A 169 11.14 -37.51 0.46
C THR A 169 11.37 -36.69 -0.81
N LYS A 170 10.53 -35.66 -1.07
CA LYS A 170 10.81 -34.67 -2.13
C LYS A 170 12.16 -34.00 -1.93
N LEU A 171 12.45 -33.54 -0.72
CA LEU A 171 13.71 -32.88 -0.40
C LEU A 171 14.93 -33.76 -0.70
N ARG A 172 14.87 -35.06 -0.37
CA ARG A 172 15.94 -36.02 -0.73
C ARG A 172 16.15 -36.10 -2.24
N ALA A 173 15.07 -36.20 -3.00
CA ALA A 173 15.14 -36.26 -4.46
C ALA A 173 15.69 -34.96 -5.05
N ALA A 174 15.19 -33.80 -4.60
CA ALA A 174 15.65 -32.49 -5.04
C ALA A 174 17.13 -32.26 -4.71
N CYS A 175 17.57 -32.55 -3.49
CA CYS A 175 18.99 -32.42 -3.11
C CYS A 175 19.89 -33.37 -3.92
N ALA A 176 19.40 -34.54 -4.32
CA ALA A 176 20.12 -35.42 -5.25
C ALA A 176 20.18 -34.80 -6.66
N ALA A 177 19.08 -34.26 -7.18
CA ALA A 177 19.03 -33.59 -8.48
C ALA A 177 19.98 -32.37 -8.52
N MET A 178 19.85 -31.44 -7.57
CA MET A 178 20.68 -30.24 -7.46
C MET A 178 22.18 -30.53 -7.25
N SER A 179 22.56 -31.76 -6.87
CA SER A 179 23.95 -32.21 -6.78
C SER A 179 24.42 -33.00 -8.02
N GLY A 180 23.61 -33.06 -9.08
CA GLY A 180 23.86 -33.78 -10.32
C GLY A 180 23.66 -35.30 -10.22
N ASN A 181 23.06 -35.80 -9.14
CA ASN A 181 22.77 -37.22 -8.93
C ASN A 181 21.33 -37.56 -9.36
N TYR A 182 21.03 -37.39 -10.65
CA TYR A 182 19.69 -37.58 -11.21
C TYR A 182 19.15 -39.00 -11.04
N SER A 183 19.98 -40.03 -11.21
CA SER A 183 19.56 -41.43 -10.97
C SER A 183 19.19 -41.67 -9.50
N GLY A 184 19.87 -41.00 -8.56
CA GLY A 184 19.50 -41.02 -7.15
C GLY A 184 18.18 -40.30 -6.86
N ALA A 185 17.92 -39.19 -7.55
CA ALA A 185 16.67 -38.45 -7.46
C ALA A 185 15.49 -39.28 -7.98
N GLN A 186 15.60 -39.87 -9.17
CA GLN A 186 14.58 -40.74 -9.75
C GLN A 186 14.29 -41.96 -8.86
N LEU A 187 15.30 -42.68 -8.40
CA LEU A 187 15.10 -43.82 -7.49
C LEU A 187 14.34 -43.40 -6.22
N THR A 188 14.64 -42.22 -5.69
CA THR A 188 13.94 -41.68 -4.52
C THR A 188 12.45 -41.45 -4.84
N ILE A 189 12.14 -40.94 -6.04
CA ILE A 189 10.76 -40.71 -6.48
C ILE A 189 10.03 -42.01 -6.82
N GLU A 190 10.68 -43.00 -7.44
CA GLU A 190 10.12 -44.33 -7.65
C GLU A 190 9.73 -44.97 -6.31
N MET A 191 10.60 -44.88 -5.30
CA MET A 191 10.28 -45.33 -3.94
C MET A 191 9.16 -44.51 -3.29
N ALA A 192 9.06 -43.22 -3.59
CA ALA A 192 8.00 -42.34 -3.09
C ALA A 192 6.64 -42.63 -3.73
N SER A 193 6.62 -43.05 -5.00
CA SER A 193 5.39 -43.36 -5.75
C SER A 193 4.56 -44.48 -5.09
N GLU A 194 5.23 -45.41 -4.38
CA GLU A 194 4.58 -46.44 -3.56
C GLU A 194 3.78 -45.85 -2.37
N GLN A 195 4.02 -44.59 -2.01
CA GLN A 195 3.39 -43.87 -0.90
C GLN A 195 2.31 -42.87 -1.34
N LEU A 196 1.77 -43.00 -2.56
CA LEU A 196 0.78 -42.05 -3.13
C LEU A 196 1.33 -40.63 -3.29
N PHE A 197 2.54 -40.52 -3.82
CA PHE A 197 3.13 -39.24 -4.21
C PHE A 197 2.46 -38.68 -5.47
N GLU A 198 1.78 -37.53 -5.37
CA GLU A 198 0.92 -36.97 -6.45
C GLU A 198 1.39 -35.62 -7.02
N ASP A 199 2.60 -35.15 -6.72
CA ASP A 199 3.12 -33.91 -7.29
C ASP A 199 3.58 -34.11 -8.74
N THR A 200 2.69 -33.83 -9.68
CA THR A 200 2.92 -34.08 -11.11
C THR A 200 4.07 -33.23 -11.65
N TRP A 201 4.12 -31.93 -11.31
CA TRP A 201 5.20 -31.04 -11.75
C TRP A 201 6.56 -31.55 -11.28
N PHE A 202 6.67 -31.90 -9.99
CA PHE A 202 7.93 -32.39 -9.43
C PHE A 202 8.37 -33.72 -10.06
N ILE A 203 7.42 -34.64 -10.28
CA ILE A 203 7.69 -35.94 -10.92
C ILE A 203 8.19 -35.72 -12.36
N GLU A 204 7.46 -34.93 -13.15
CA GLU A 204 7.81 -34.63 -14.55
C GLU A 204 9.20 -34.01 -14.66
N LEU A 205 9.49 -33.04 -13.78
CA LEU A 205 10.80 -32.42 -13.71
C LEU A 205 11.91 -33.45 -13.44
N ILE A 206 11.82 -34.24 -12.37
CA ILE A 206 12.87 -35.21 -12.00
C ILE A 206 13.12 -36.24 -13.11
N TYR A 207 12.08 -36.71 -13.81
CA TYR A 207 12.28 -37.62 -14.94
C TYR A 207 12.88 -36.94 -16.17
N SER A 208 12.59 -35.65 -16.41
CA SER A 208 13.15 -34.89 -17.55
C SER A 208 14.67 -34.61 -17.41
N LEU A 209 15.22 -34.62 -16.20
CA LEU A 209 16.63 -34.28 -15.95
C LEU A 209 17.63 -35.35 -16.43
N GLU A 210 17.23 -36.60 -16.61
CA GLU A 210 18.13 -37.68 -17.07
C GLU A 210 18.31 -37.69 -18.59
N ASP A 211 17.31 -37.22 -19.35
CA ASP A 211 17.32 -37.22 -20.82
C ASP A 211 18.32 -36.23 -21.43
N ASP A 212 18.92 -35.34 -20.63
CA ASP A 212 20.00 -34.44 -21.04
C ASP A 212 21.36 -35.15 -21.18
N ILE A 213 21.45 -36.43 -20.80
CA ILE A 213 22.59 -37.30 -21.09
C ILE A 213 22.41 -37.96 -22.47
N LEU A 214 22.04 -37.19 -23.49
CA LEU A 214 22.25 -37.62 -24.87
C LEU A 214 23.72 -37.36 -25.25
N PRO A 215 24.44 -38.36 -25.79
CA PRO A 215 25.88 -38.28 -25.96
C PRO A 215 26.25 -37.17 -26.96
N SER A 216 26.95 -36.14 -26.49
CA SER A 216 27.64 -35.13 -27.31
C SER A 216 28.72 -35.72 -28.23
N ASP A 217 28.99 -37.02 -28.11
CA ASP A 217 30.19 -37.66 -28.62
C ASP A 217 29.91 -38.75 -29.68
N GLN A 218 28.78 -38.71 -30.40
CA GLN A 218 28.82 -39.30 -31.73
C GLN A 218 29.56 -38.37 -32.67
N ASP A 219 30.89 -38.55 -32.68
CA ASP A 219 31.84 -38.26 -33.75
C ASP A 219 31.21 -38.62 -35.12
N ILE A 220 30.37 -37.73 -35.66
CA ILE A 220 30.08 -37.69 -37.08
C ILE A 220 31.31 -37.02 -37.70
N SER A 221 32.36 -37.82 -37.90
CA SER A 221 33.49 -37.41 -38.73
C SER A 221 32.96 -37.19 -40.15
N THR A 222 32.67 -35.93 -40.48
CA THR A 222 32.53 -35.52 -41.88
C THR A 222 33.44 -34.33 -42.11
N ASP A 223 34.60 -34.64 -42.67
CA ASP A 223 35.42 -33.71 -43.46
C ASP A 223 34.55 -33.14 -44.59
N THR A 224 33.72 -32.14 -44.32
CA THR A 224 33.16 -31.29 -45.37
C THR A 224 32.91 -29.89 -44.81
N ALA A 225 33.83 -28.99 -45.14
CA ALA A 225 33.65 -27.56 -44.96
C ALA A 225 32.52 -27.06 -45.88
N ALA A 226 31.39 -26.69 -45.31
CA ALA A 226 30.51 -25.60 -45.73
C ALA A 226 29.16 -25.73 -45.01
N ASP A 227 28.62 -24.58 -44.58
CA ASP A 227 27.25 -24.33 -44.12
C ASP A 227 27.02 -24.36 -42.59
N PRO A 228 26.73 -23.21 -41.94
CA PRO A 228 26.26 -23.19 -40.56
C PRO A 228 24.80 -23.67 -40.53
N THR A 229 24.57 -24.87 -39.98
CA THR A 229 23.23 -25.40 -39.70
C THR A 229 23.13 -25.82 -38.22
N PRO A 230 22.00 -26.39 -37.77
CA PRO A 230 21.01 -25.88 -36.84
C PRO A 230 21.26 -26.34 -35.38
N GLU A 231 22.38 -25.96 -34.77
CA GLU A 231 22.64 -26.31 -33.36
C GLU A 231 21.68 -25.62 -32.36
N THR A 232 20.97 -24.57 -32.79
CA THR A 232 19.99 -23.87 -31.95
C THR A 232 18.66 -24.61 -31.82
N GLU A 233 18.22 -25.36 -32.85
CA GLU A 233 16.91 -26.05 -32.82
C GLU A 233 16.92 -27.33 -31.97
N THR A 234 18.05 -28.04 -31.90
CA THR A 234 18.14 -29.30 -31.13
C THR A 234 18.14 -29.05 -29.62
N ASN A 235 18.77 -27.96 -29.16
CA ASN A 235 18.70 -27.53 -27.76
C ASN A 235 17.32 -26.98 -27.37
N GLN A 236 16.57 -26.42 -28.32
CA GLN A 236 15.18 -26.03 -28.10
C GLN A 236 14.26 -27.25 -27.93
N ALA A 237 14.47 -28.30 -28.73
CA ALA A 237 13.64 -29.51 -28.65
C ALA A 237 13.75 -30.26 -27.31
N SER A 238 14.93 -30.30 -26.69
CA SER A 238 15.10 -30.88 -25.35
C SER A 238 14.52 -30.00 -24.24
N ARG A 239 14.54 -28.67 -24.41
CA ARG A 239 13.86 -27.74 -23.48
C ARG A 239 12.33 -27.87 -23.55
N LEU A 240 11.76 -28.26 -24.69
CA LEU A 240 10.32 -28.45 -24.86
C LEU A 240 9.73 -29.60 -24.01
N LEU A 241 10.55 -30.44 -23.37
CA LEU A 241 10.08 -31.50 -22.47
C LEU A 241 10.17 -31.14 -20.97
N ARG A 242 10.88 -30.06 -20.59
CA ARG A 242 10.92 -29.65 -19.18
C ARG A 242 9.66 -28.87 -18.84
N PRO A 243 9.08 -29.06 -17.64
CA PRO A 243 8.03 -28.19 -17.17
C PRO A 243 8.57 -26.78 -16.94
N ASP A 244 7.68 -25.78 -17.00
CA ASP A 244 7.99 -24.41 -16.60
C ASP A 244 8.40 -24.36 -15.12
N ALA A 245 9.09 -23.28 -14.73
CA ALA A 245 9.49 -23.06 -13.35
C ALA A 245 8.26 -22.99 -12.41
N SER A 246 8.38 -23.59 -11.22
CA SER A 246 7.38 -23.51 -10.15
C SER A 246 7.95 -22.82 -8.92
N PHE A 247 7.22 -21.82 -8.42
CA PHE A 247 7.59 -21.08 -7.21
C PHE A 247 6.57 -21.32 -6.08
N ALA A 248 5.89 -22.48 -6.10
CA ALA A 248 4.86 -22.84 -5.13
C ALA A 248 5.42 -23.08 -3.72
N SER A 249 6.69 -23.44 -3.61
CA SER A 249 7.38 -23.68 -2.33
C SER A 249 8.85 -23.28 -2.40
N GLY A 250 9.52 -23.18 -1.25
CA GLY A 250 10.95 -22.88 -1.21
C GLY A 250 11.80 -23.96 -1.87
N LEU A 251 11.38 -25.22 -1.74
CA LEU A 251 11.95 -26.36 -2.46
C LEU A 251 11.83 -26.20 -3.98
N ASP A 252 10.64 -25.85 -4.47
CA ASP A 252 10.37 -25.72 -5.90
C ASP A 252 11.13 -24.53 -6.51
N ILE A 253 11.27 -23.43 -5.75
CA ILE A 253 12.12 -22.28 -6.12
C ILE A 253 13.58 -22.73 -6.27
N ALA A 254 14.14 -23.42 -5.28
CA ALA A 254 15.52 -23.88 -5.32
C ALA A 254 15.78 -24.82 -6.50
N LEU A 255 14.86 -25.75 -6.75
CA LEU A 255 14.97 -26.70 -7.85
C LEU A 255 14.80 -26.02 -9.21
N SER A 256 13.82 -25.13 -9.37
CA SER A 256 13.59 -24.40 -10.62
C SER A 256 14.79 -23.55 -11.02
N LEU A 257 15.42 -22.87 -10.04
CA LEU A 257 16.56 -22.01 -10.28
C LEU A 257 17.88 -22.78 -10.49
N SER A 258 18.05 -23.92 -9.84
CA SER A 258 19.25 -24.75 -10.01
C SER A 258 19.27 -25.48 -11.37
N GLU A 259 18.10 -25.86 -11.88
CA GLU A 259 17.96 -26.53 -13.17
C GLU A 259 17.65 -25.58 -14.34
N ASP A 260 17.73 -24.26 -14.10
CA ASP A 260 17.53 -23.18 -15.08
C ASP A 260 16.20 -23.31 -15.86
N LEU A 261 15.10 -23.54 -15.12
CA LEU A 261 13.76 -23.69 -15.70
C LEU A 261 13.21 -22.34 -16.20
N ASP A 262 12.37 -22.40 -17.22
CA ASP A 262 11.78 -21.20 -17.83
C ASP A 262 10.82 -20.50 -16.84
N THR A 263 11.06 -19.22 -16.60
CA THR A 263 10.25 -18.37 -15.70
C THR A 263 9.26 -17.49 -16.45
N ALA A 264 9.19 -17.58 -17.79
CA ALA A 264 8.30 -16.75 -18.61
C ALA A 264 6.82 -16.98 -18.30
N ALA A 265 6.44 -18.19 -17.91
CA ALA A 265 5.07 -18.56 -17.54
C ALA A 265 4.76 -18.36 -16.05
N LEU A 266 5.69 -17.77 -15.28
CA LEU A 266 5.51 -17.64 -13.83
C LEU A 266 4.41 -16.63 -13.50
N ASP A 267 3.38 -17.12 -12.81
CA ASP A 267 2.34 -16.28 -12.24
C ASP A 267 2.71 -15.90 -10.79
N PRO A 268 3.03 -14.63 -10.50
CA PRO A 268 3.43 -14.22 -9.16
C PRO A 268 2.32 -14.38 -8.11
N ASP A 269 1.05 -14.45 -8.51
CA ASP A 269 -0.08 -14.65 -7.60
C ASP A 269 -0.16 -16.08 -7.07
N THR A 270 0.56 -17.02 -7.69
CA THR A 270 0.67 -18.42 -7.22
C THR A 270 1.73 -18.62 -6.15
N ILE A 271 2.54 -17.59 -5.88
CA ILE A 271 3.67 -17.67 -4.96
C ILE A 271 3.19 -17.38 -3.55
N ALA A 272 3.57 -18.25 -2.61
CA ALA A 272 3.21 -18.05 -1.22
C ALA A 272 3.71 -16.67 -0.72
N PRO A 273 2.85 -15.82 -0.12
CA PRO A 273 3.20 -14.45 0.26
C PRO A 273 4.47 -14.32 1.10
N TYR A 274 4.75 -15.30 1.99
CA TYR A 274 5.95 -15.31 2.84
C TYR A 274 7.27 -15.51 2.06
N LEU A 275 7.21 -15.98 0.82
CA LEU A 275 8.39 -16.18 -0.04
C LEU A 275 8.75 -14.91 -0.82
N ILE A 276 7.79 -14.02 -1.06
CA ILE A 276 7.97 -12.81 -1.86
C ILE A 276 9.14 -11.94 -1.37
N PRO A 277 9.29 -11.63 -0.06
CA PRO A 277 10.39 -10.77 0.38
C PRO A 277 11.75 -11.44 0.26
N ILE A 278 11.82 -12.77 0.38
CA ILE A 278 13.05 -13.53 0.18
C ILE A 278 13.47 -13.42 -1.29
N LEU A 279 12.52 -13.62 -2.20
CA LEU A 279 12.76 -13.56 -3.65
C LEU A 279 13.18 -12.16 -4.10
N ILE A 280 12.53 -11.10 -3.61
CA ILE A 280 12.90 -9.71 -3.94
C ILE A 280 14.33 -9.38 -3.52
N ASN A 281 14.79 -9.93 -2.39
CA ASN A 281 16.11 -9.66 -1.85
C ASN A 281 17.21 -10.57 -2.38
N ARG A 282 16.88 -11.61 -3.16
CA ARG A 282 17.81 -12.59 -3.71
C ARG A 282 18.63 -11.98 -4.87
N GLN A 283 19.90 -11.68 -4.63
CA GLN A 283 20.74 -10.97 -5.61
C GLN A 283 21.15 -11.82 -6.82
N ASP A 284 21.07 -13.15 -6.70
CA ASP A 284 21.31 -14.09 -7.79
C ASP A 284 20.12 -14.20 -8.77
N LEU A 285 18.94 -13.69 -8.41
CA LEU A 285 17.80 -13.63 -9.31
C LEU A 285 17.94 -12.48 -10.33
N PRO A 286 17.53 -12.72 -11.60
CA PRO A 286 17.39 -11.65 -12.58
C PRO A 286 16.57 -10.50 -12.03
N VAL A 287 16.98 -9.26 -12.33
CA VAL A 287 16.30 -8.07 -11.84
C VAL A 287 14.84 -8.04 -12.27
N GLN A 288 14.53 -8.52 -13.48
CA GLN A 288 13.18 -8.59 -14.02
C GLN A 288 12.27 -9.48 -13.16
N LEU A 289 12.80 -10.62 -12.73
CA LEU A 289 12.05 -11.54 -11.87
C LEU A 289 11.82 -10.93 -10.48
N ARG A 290 12.83 -10.24 -9.94
CA ARG A 290 12.66 -9.46 -8.70
C ARG A 290 11.64 -8.34 -8.84
N GLN A 291 11.63 -7.64 -9.98
CA GLN A 291 10.64 -6.60 -10.29
C GLN A 291 9.23 -7.16 -10.40
N LEU A 292 9.07 -8.34 -11.02
CA LEU A 292 7.80 -9.07 -11.06
C LEU A 292 7.28 -9.30 -9.63
N PHE A 293 8.12 -9.81 -8.73
CA PHE A 293 7.74 -10.01 -7.33
C PHE A 293 7.49 -8.70 -6.58
N ALA A 294 8.24 -7.65 -6.86
CA ALA A 294 8.01 -6.33 -6.27
C ALA A 294 6.71 -5.65 -6.75
N GLY A 295 6.22 -6.06 -7.91
CA GLY A 295 4.91 -5.64 -8.43
C GLY A 295 3.74 -6.22 -7.64
N THR A 296 3.96 -7.30 -6.88
CA THR A 296 2.92 -7.96 -6.12
C THR A 296 2.37 -7.10 -4.99
N ASP A 297 1.18 -7.50 -4.59
CA ASP A 297 0.39 -6.94 -3.53
C ASP A 297 1.07 -7.02 -2.17
N THR A 298 1.70 -8.16 -1.91
CA THR A 298 2.50 -8.40 -0.70
C THR A 298 3.74 -7.54 -0.69
N ALA A 299 4.45 -7.39 -1.81
CA ALA A 299 5.60 -6.51 -1.88
C ALA A 299 5.26 -5.03 -1.65
N SER A 300 4.16 -4.55 -2.23
CA SER A 300 3.71 -3.15 -2.09
C SER A 300 3.42 -2.75 -0.64
N ALA A 301 3.00 -3.71 0.19
CA ALA A 301 2.77 -3.51 1.62
C ALA A 301 4.06 -3.48 2.43
N LEU A 302 5.07 -4.28 2.03
CA LEU A 302 6.30 -4.50 2.79
C LEU A 302 7.45 -3.57 2.40
N MET A 303 7.48 -3.11 1.15
CA MET A 303 8.57 -2.28 0.63
C MET A 303 8.29 -0.79 0.78
N SER A 304 9.36 -0.05 1.06
CA SER A 304 9.38 1.41 0.95
C SER A 304 9.46 1.85 -0.51
N GLY A 305 9.02 3.08 -0.79
CA GLY A 305 9.13 3.67 -2.13
C GLY A 305 10.56 3.69 -2.67
N THR A 306 11.54 3.92 -1.79
CA THR A 306 12.97 3.93 -2.15
C THR A 306 13.46 2.54 -2.59
N GLU A 307 13.02 1.47 -1.91
CA GLU A 307 13.39 0.10 -2.28
C GLU A 307 12.76 -0.31 -3.60
N ILE A 308 11.47 -0.01 -3.80
CA ILE A 308 10.78 -0.27 -5.08
C ILE A 308 11.51 0.48 -6.20
N ARG A 309 11.83 1.76 -5.99
CA ARG A 309 12.54 2.57 -6.97
C ARG A 309 13.92 2.01 -7.32
N ALA A 310 14.73 1.68 -6.31
CA ALA A 310 16.06 1.12 -6.53
C ALA A 310 16.01 -0.15 -7.38
N LEU A 311 14.98 -0.97 -7.19
CA LEU A 311 14.74 -2.16 -7.97
C LEU A 311 14.29 -1.86 -9.41
N VAL A 312 13.40 -0.88 -9.61
CA VAL A 312 13.01 -0.44 -10.96
C VAL A 312 14.22 0.13 -11.72
N GLU A 313 15.03 0.96 -11.06
CA GLU A 313 16.25 1.54 -11.63
C GLU A 313 17.31 0.48 -11.94
N ALA A 314 17.44 -0.58 -11.14
CA ALA A 314 18.33 -1.70 -11.44
C ALA A 314 17.97 -2.39 -12.78
N GLY A 315 16.70 -2.37 -13.19
CA GLY A 315 16.26 -2.96 -14.46
C GLY A 315 16.54 -2.09 -15.68
N LEU A 316 16.84 -0.81 -15.49
CA LEU A 316 17.24 0.10 -16.58
C LEU A 316 18.61 -0.26 -17.17
N VAL A 317 19.40 -1.08 -16.47
CA VAL A 317 20.73 -1.56 -16.92
C VAL A 317 20.62 -2.82 -17.79
N ALA A 318 19.40 -3.28 -18.12
CA ALA A 318 19.19 -4.44 -18.96
C ALA A 318 19.69 -4.23 -20.42
N PRO A 319 20.01 -5.31 -21.16
CA PRO A 319 20.53 -5.23 -22.53
C PRO A 319 19.63 -4.43 -23.49
N ASP A 320 20.23 -3.85 -24.54
CA ASP A 320 19.60 -2.89 -25.48
C ASP A 320 18.33 -3.38 -26.19
N ASP A 321 18.04 -4.69 -26.16
CA ASP A 321 16.93 -5.35 -26.85
C ASP A 321 15.63 -5.46 -26.02
N TYR A 322 15.59 -4.92 -24.79
CA TYR A 322 14.43 -5.04 -23.91
C TYR A 322 13.41 -3.90 -24.03
N ILE A 323 12.13 -4.26 -24.12
CA ILE A 323 11.01 -3.32 -23.98
C ILE A 323 10.92 -2.90 -22.52
N LEU A 324 11.12 -1.61 -22.25
CA LEU A 324 10.98 -1.05 -20.91
C LEU A 324 9.51 -1.13 -20.45
N ALA A 325 9.31 -1.54 -19.20
CA ALA A 325 8.01 -1.42 -18.55
C ALA A 325 7.59 0.06 -18.41
N PRO A 326 6.28 0.37 -18.32
CA PRO A 326 5.79 1.74 -18.19
C PRO A 326 6.46 2.53 -17.04
N GLU A 327 6.68 1.90 -15.89
CA GLU A 327 7.36 2.50 -14.73
C GLU A 327 8.81 2.85 -15.05
N GLN A 328 9.51 1.97 -15.77
CA GLN A 328 10.92 2.15 -16.16
C GLN A 328 11.06 3.29 -17.17
N ALA A 329 10.21 3.29 -18.21
CA ALA A 329 10.16 4.36 -19.21
C ALA A 329 9.88 5.72 -18.55
N THR A 330 8.93 5.75 -17.61
CA THR A 330 8.59 6.95 -16.84
C THR A 330 9.77 7.44 -16.00
N ILE A 331 10.45 6.56 -15.26
CA ILE A 331 11.63 6.94 -14.47
C ILE A 331 12.76 7.48 -15.37
N LEU A 332 13.01 6.85 -16.51
CA LEU A 332 14.03 7.31 -17.46
C LEU A 332 13.73 8.73 -17.96
N GLN A 333 12.47 9.02 -18.31
CA GLN A 333 12.03 10.37 -18.69
C GLN A 333 12.22 11.38 -17.55
N LEU A 334 11.91 10.99 -16.31
CA LEU A 334 12.03 11.86 -15.13
C LEU A 334 13.49 12.13 -14.74
N GLN A 335 14.39 11.19 -15.00
CA GLN A 335 15.83 11.33 -14.77
C GLN A 335 16.53 12.20 -15.81
N THR A 336 15.91 12.45 -16.97
CA THR A 336 16.50 13.27 -18.04
C THR A 336 16.75 14.70 -17.52
N PRO A 337 18.02 15.19 -17.53
CA PRO A 337 18.37 16.49 -16.95
C PRO A 337 17.79 17.69 -17.71
N GLU A 338 17.55 17.53 -19.02
CA GLU A 338 17.11 18.61 -19.90
C GLU A 338 15.59 18.85 -19.86
N THR A 339 14.84 17.88 -19.35
CA THR A 339 13.38 17.95 -19.23
C THR A 339 12.98 19.02 -18.21
N ASP A 340 12.14 19.98 -18.62
CA ASP A 340 11.64 21.02 -17.72
C ASP A 340 10.70 20.41 -16.67
N PHE A 341 10.53 21.10 -15.55
CA PHE A 341 9.71 20.63 -14.44
C PHE A 341 8.25 20.39 -14.83
N TYR A 342 7.69 21.12 -15.80
CA TYR A 342 6.31 20.89 -16.27
C TYR A 342 6.18 19.61 -17.06
N ASP A 343 7.14 19.32 -17.93
CA ASP A 343 7.15 18.07 -18.69
C ASP A 343 7.26 16.87 -17.73
N LYS A 344 8.10 17.00 -16.68
CA LYS A 344 8.15 16.00 -15.59
C LYS A 344 6.82 15.87 -14.85
N ALA A 345 6.15 16.99 -14.58
CA ALA A 345 4.86 17.00 -13.91
C ALA A 345 3.75 16.37 -14.77
N ASP A 346 3.75 16.62 -16.09
CA ASP A 346 2.82 16.01 -17.05
C ASP A 346 3.00 14.48 -17.09
N VAL A 347 4.24 14.00 -17.19
CA VAL A 347 4.57 12.57 -17.18
C VAL A 347 4.13 11.89 -15.88
N LEU A 348 4.41 12.50 -14.72
CA LEU A 348 3.94 11.99 -13.42
C LEU A 348 2.42 11.99 -13.32
N THR A 349 1.78 13.04 -13.79
CA THR A 349 0.32 13.19 -13.74
C THR A 349 -0.35 12.10 -14.54
N GLN A 350 0.12 11.83 -15.76
CA GLN A 350 -0.42 10.75 -16.58
C GLN A 350 -0.39 9.42 -15.83
N HIS A 351 0.77 9.04 -15.28
CA HIS A 351 0.93 7.73 -14.66
C HIS A 351 0.18 7.61 -13.32
N LEU A 352 0.13 8.69 -12.55
CA LEU A 352 -0.68 8.75 -11.32
C LEU A 352 -2.19 8.73 -11.61
N ASP A 353 -2.63 9.36 -12.70
CA ASP A 353 -4.05 9.38 -13.11
C ASP A 353 -4.50 7.99 -13.58
N GLU A 354 -3.68 7.30 -14.38
CA GLU A 354 -3.86 5.91 -14.77
C GLU A 354 -3.95 5.00 -13.52
N ALA A 355 -3.03 5.14 -12.57
CA ALA A 355 -3.09 4.40 -11.30
C ALA A 355 -4.33 4.74 -10.46
N SER A 356 -4.77 6.00 -10.47
CA SER A 356 -5.96 6.46 -9.74
C SER A 356 -7.28 5.93 -10.31
N SER A 357 -7.25 5.46 -11.57
CA SER A 357 -8.39 4.87 -12.26
C SER A 357 -8.57 3.39 -11.91
N GLY A 358 -7.51 2.73 -11.44
CA GLY A 358 -7.49 1.32 -11.07
C GLY A 358 -7.95 1.10 -9.63
N SER A 359 -7.04 0.63 -8.78
CA SER A 359 -7.28 0.39 -7.35
C SER A 359 -6.51 1.37 -6.46
N LEU A 360 -6.99 1.61 -5.23
CA LEU A 360 -6.25 2.42 -4.24
C LEU A 360 -4.85 1.84 -3.97
N LYS A 361 -4.73 0.53 -4.11
CA LYS A 361 -3.51 -0.22 -3.92
C LYS A 361 -2.48 0.12 -4.99
N ASP A 362 -2.88 0.09 -6.25
CA ASP A 362 -2.03 0.53 -7.37
C ASP A 362 -1.64 1.99 -7.20
N PHE A 363 -2.61 2.86 -6.87
CA PHE A 363 -2.35 4.27 -6.62
C PHE A 363 -1.31 4.48 -5.51
N ARG A 364 -1.42 3.77 -4.38
CA ARG A 364 -0.44 3.82 -3.28
C ARG A 364 0.93 3.30 -3.72
N ARG A 365 1.00 2.18 -4.46
CA ARG A 365 2.27 1.63 -4.98
C ARG A 365 2.99 2.63 -5.89
N ILE A 366 2.28 3.16 -6.88
CA ILE A 366 2.83 4.13 -7.84
C ILE A 366 3.18 5.46 -7.14
N SER A 367 2.37 5.89 -6.17
CA SER A 367 2.68 7.08 -5.36
C SER A 367 3.97 6.93 -4.55
N LYS A 368 4.18 5.76 -3.92
CA LYS A 368 5.44 5.44 -3.21
C LYS A 368 6.64 5.45 -4.15
N LEU A 369 6.49 4.92 -5.37
CA LEU A 369 7.56 4.90 -6.38
C LEU A 369 8.06 6.32 -6.70
N TYR A 370 7.14 7.29 -6.78
CA TYR A 370 7.43 8.66 -7.19
C TYR A 370 7.60 9.67 -6.04
N THR A 371 7.65 9.22 -4.79
CA THR A 371 7.81 10.13 -3.64
C THR A 371 9.03 11.05 -3.80
N ASN A 372 10.16 10.55 -4.32
CA ASN A 372 11.37 11.37 -4.51
C ASN A 372 11.19 12.45 -5.58
N GLU A 373 10.51 12.17 -6.68
CA GLU A 373 10.22 13.15 -7.73
C GLU A 373 9.29 14.24 -7.24
N LEU A 374 8.23 13.87 -6.52
CA LEU A 374 7.28 14.82 -5.97
C LEU A 374 7.97 15.87 -5.07
N HIS A 375 9.03 15.48 -4.35
CA HIS A 375 9.85 16.41 -3.56
C HIS A 375 10.76 17.34 -4.39
N LYS A 376 11.17 16.89 -5.57
CA LYS A 376 12.10 17.64 -6.44
C LYS A 376 11.38 18.69 -7.28
N LEU A 377 10.08 18.54 -7.50
CA LEU A 377 9.28 19.49 -8.26
C LEU A 377 9.12 20.81 -7.50
N PRO A 378 9.18 21.96 -8.20
CA PRO A 378 8.98 23.25 -7.58
C PRO A 378 7.53 23.42 -7.12
N GLN A 379 7.37 23.74 -5.84
CA GLN A 379 6.09 23.98 -5.19
C GLN A 379 5.68 25.46 -5.31
N ASP A 380 5.40 25.92 -6.54
CA ASP A 380 4.99 27.30 -6.81
C ASP A 380 3.67 27.40 -7.59
N ASN A 381 3.11 28.61 -7.70
CA ASN A 381 1.80 28.87 -8.32
C ASN A 381 1.66 28.36 -9.76
N ARG A 382 2.76 28.08 -10.46
CA ARG A 382 2.73 27.56 -11.82
C ARG A 382 2.38 26.07 -11.85
N MET A 383 2.56 25.37 -10.73
CA MET A 383 2.21 23.94 -10.56
C MET A 383 0.79 23.71 -9.99
N VAL A 384 -0.01 24.76 -9.81
CA VAL A 384 -1.39 24.66 -9.28
C VAL A 384 -2.23 23.60 -10.01
N ALA A 385 -2.05 23.44 -11.32
CA ALA A 385 -2.81 22.48 -12.11
C ALA A 385 -2.55 21.00 -11.74
N TYR A 386 -1.39 20.69 -11.15
CA TYR A 386 -0.98 19.34 -10.74
C TYR A 386 -1.14 19.09 -9.24
N ALA A 387 -1.30 20.17 -8.47
CA ALA A 387 -1.18 20.16 -7.02
C ALA A 387 -2.18 19.21 -6.33
N ASP A 388 -3.41 19.10 -6.82
CA ASP A 388 -4.40 18.18 -6.22
C ASP A 388 -3.98 16.71 -6.35
N LEU A 389 -3.57 16.27 -7.54
CA LEU A 389 -3.13 14.89 -7.77
C LEU A 389 -1.83 14.59 -7.01
N PHE A 390 -0.89 15.53 -6.99
CA PHE A 390 0.36 15.38 -6.25
C PHE A 390 0.15 15.40 -4.74
N ALA A 391 -0.81 16.16 -4.23
CA ALA A 391 -1.21 16.09 -2.84
C ALA A 391 -1.76 14.71 -2.50
N ARG A 392 -2.67 14.17 -3.33
CA ARG A 392 -3.22 12.81 -3.19
C ARG A 392 -2.14 11.74 -3.22
N ALA A 393 -1.21 11.82 -4.16
CA ALA A 393 -0.10 10.90 -4.27
C ALA A 393 0.86 10.99 -3.08
N ALA A 394 1.29 12.20 -2.70
CA ALA A 394 2.14 12.40 -1.53
C ALA A 394 1.49 11.81 -0.26
N TYR A 395 0.21 12.07 -0.04
CA TYR A 395 -0.54 11.52 1.09
C TYR A 395 -0.63 9.98 1.03
N ALA A 396 -0.96 9.41 -0.14
CA ALA A 396 -1.02 7.97 -0.35
C ALA A 396 0.34 7.28 -0.14
N SER A 397 1.44 7.98 -0.35
CA SER A 397 2.80 7.50 -0.07
C SER A 397 3.21 7.58 1.41
N GLY A 398 2.36 8.18 2.27
CA GLY A 398 2.63 8.38 3.70
C GLY A 398 3.33 9.71 4.02
N ASP A 399 3.39 10.63 3.08
CA ASP A 399 4.07 11.92 3.21
C ASP A 399 3.08 13.08 3.34
N GLY A 400 2.47 13.18 4.52
CA GLY A 400 1.48 14.21 4.84
C GLY A 400 2.03 15.64 4.75
N ASN A 401 3.32 15.85 5.04
CA ASN A 401 3.94 17.18 4.97
C ASN A 401 4.02 17.68 3.53
N ASN A 402 4.47 16.82 2.61
CA ASN A 402 4.54 17.17 1.20
C ASN A 402 3.12 17.29 0.59
N ALA A 403 2.19 16.43 1.01
CA ALA A 403 0.79 16.53 0.64
C ALA A 403 0.21 17.90 1.03
N ARG A 404 0.48 18.36 2.26
CA ARG A 404 0.09 19.68 2.75
C ARG A 404 0.72 20.81 1.94
N ALA A 405 2.01 20.69 1.61
CA ALA A 405 2.70 21.70 0.80
C ALA A 405 2.08 21.82 -0.60
N TRP A 406 1.68 20.71 -1.23
CA TRP A 406 0.93 20.73 -2.49
C TRP A 406 -0.45 21.39 -2.32
N LEU A 407 -1.18 21.06 -1.26
CA LEU A 407 -2.46 21.70 -0.97
C LEU A 407 -2.33 23.20 -0.71
N ASP A 408 -1.30 23.66 -0.02
CA ASP A 408 -1.14 25.10 0.26
C ASP A 408 -0.90 25.92 -1.03
N ILE A 409 -0.39 25.28 -2.09
CA ILE A 409 -0.29 25.90 -3.43
C ILE A 409 -1.66 25.93 -4.12
N ALA A 410 -2.41 24.82 -4.06
CA ALA A 410 -3.74 24.71 -4.66
C ALA A 410 -4.77 25.63 -3.96
N TYR A 411 -4.66 25.74 -2.62
CA TYR A 411 -5.56 26.43 -1.72
C TYR A 411 -4.78 27.42 -0.84
N PRO A 412 -4.15 28.47 -1.41
CA PRO A 412 -3.41 29.42 -0.61
C PRO A 412 -4.35 30.04 0.43
N ALA A 413 -3.89 30.09 1.69
CA ALA A 413 -4.66 30.66 2.77
C ALA A 413 -5.20 32.04 2.34
N PRO A 414 -6.50 32.34 2.57
CA PRO A 414 -7.10 33.59 2.13
C PRO A 414 -6.26 34.73 2.68
N VAL A 415 -5.72 35.56 1.78
CA VAL A 415 -4.89 36.70 2.16
C VAL A 415 -5.73 37.52 3.15
N PRO A 416 -5.28 37.68 4.41
CA PRO A 416 -6.08 38.39 5.41
C PRO A 416 -6.43 39.75 4.81
N PRO A 417 -7.71 40.16 4.87
CA PRO A 417 -8.18 41.34 4.17
C PRO A 417 -7.26 42.49 4.54
N LYS A 418 -6.63 43.11 3.53
CA LYS A 418 -5.70 44.22 3.74
C LYS A 418 -6.36 45.16 4.75
N PRO A 419 -5.75 45.40 5.93
CA PRO A 419 -6.42 46.12 7.01
C PRO A 419 -6.98 47.40 6.40
N ALA A 420 -8.30 47.57 6.52
CA ALA A 420 -8.99 48.67 5.86
C ALA A 420 -8.18 49.95 6.16
N PRO A 421 -7.82 50.74 5.13
CA PRO A 421 -7.02 51.94 5.35
C PRO A 421 -7.70 52.70 6.47
N PHE A 422 -6.98 52.92 7.58
CA PHE A 422 -7.52 53.53 8.80
C PHE A 422 -8.36 54.73 8.36
N SER A 423 -9.69 54.57 8.40
CA SER A 423 -10.57 55.69 8.12
C SER A 423 -10.28 56.65 9.26
N PRO A 424 -9.70 57.84 9.00
CA PRO A 424 -9.32 58.75 10.07
C PRO A 424 -10.55 58.94 10.93
N ALA A 425 -10.41 58.65 12.23
CA ALA A 425 -11.52 58.66 13.17
C ALA A 425 -12.37 59.92 12.91
N PRO A 426 -13.70 59.79 12.79
CA PRO A 426 -14.56 60.94 12.61
C PRO A 426 -14.20 61.95 13.69
N LYS A 427 -13.79 63.14 13.24
CA LYS A 427 -13.42 64.25 14.10
C LYS A 427 -14.54 64.41 15.13
N PRO A 428 -14.27 64.40 16.45
CA PRO A 428 -15.33 64.45 17.45
C PRO A 428 -16.17 65.69 17.20
N GLU A 429 -17.39 65.45 16.71
CA GLU A 429 -18.42 66.45 16.58
C GLU A 429 -18.83 66.78 18.01
N LEU A 430 -18.53 68.00 18.43
CA LEU A 430 -18.92 68.54 19.73
C LEU A 430 -20.45 68.42 19.82
N LEU A 431 -20.92 67.45 20.58
CA LEU A 431 -22.30 67.39 21.03
C LEU A 431 -22.52 68.60 21.95
N ASP A 432 -23.17 69.61 21.39
CA ASP A 432 -23.71 70.71 22.15
C ASP A 432 -24.70 70.17 23.20
N SER A 433 -24.48 70.66 24.41
CA SER A 433 -25.15 70.33 25.64
C SER A 433 -26.61 70.80 25.64
N ASP A 434 -27.56 69.88 25.46
CA ASP A 434 -28.97 70.09 25.79
C ASP A 434 -29.53 68.83 26.46
N LEU A 435 -29.16 68.61 27.73
CA LEU A 435 -29.83 67.66 28.63
C LEU A 435 -29.88 68.27 30.05
N ASN A 436 -30.63 69.37 30.15
CA ASN A 436 -31.07 70.00 31.39
C ASN A 436 -32.60 69.91 31.45
N ASP A 437 -33.15 68.70 31.49
CA ASP A 437 -34.49 68.51 32.05
C ASP A 437 -34.70 67.03 32.39
N LEU A 438 -34.75 66.74 33.69
CA LEU A 438 -35.74 65.86 34.32
C LEU A 438 -35.35 65.57 35.78
N GLY A 439 -36.04 66.27 36.67
CA GLY A 439 -36.85 65.60 37.69
C GLY A 439 -36.14 64.90 38.84
N THR A 440 -35.93 65.65 39.91
CA THR A 440 -35.66 65.20 41.28
C THR A 440 -36.77 64.31 41.85
N GLY A 441 -36.40 63.17 42.45
CA GLY A 441 -37.24 62.36 43.36
C GLY A 441 -36.38 61.47 44.28
N PRO A 442 -36.58 61.45 45.62
CA PRO A 442 -35.56 60.96 46.55
C PRO A 442 -35.79 59.53 47.11
N ALA A 443 -34.68 58.74 47.17
CA ALA A 443 -34.18 57.86 48.26
C ALA A 443 -35.02 56.68 48.83
N PRO A 444 -34.44 55.71 49.59
CA PRO A 444 -33.03 55.22 49.66
C PRO A 444 -32.86 53.69 49.93
N LEU A 445 -31.59 53.28 50.15
CA LEU A 445 -31.05 52.17 50.98
C LEU A 445 -30.96 50.73 50.43
N ASP A 446 -29.71 50.30 50.13
CA ASP A 446 -28.88 49.28 50.82
C ASP A 446 -27.82 48.75 49.83
N ALA A 447 -26.52 49.07 49.99
CA ALA A 447 -25.52 48.37 50.81
C ALA A 447 -25.40 46.87 50.46
N ALA A 448 -24.24 46.24 50.24
CA ALA A 448 -22.85 46.62 50.06
C ALA A 448 -22.13 45.32 49.63
N ALA A 449 -21.33 45.34 48.58
CA ALA A 449 -20.35 44.26 48.30
C ALA A 449 -19.09 44.91 47.76
N GLY A 450 -18.12 45.10 48.65
CA GLY A 450 -16.77 45.53 48.31
C GLY A 450 -15.88 44.31 48.10
N VAL A 451 -15.22 44.25 46.94
CA VAL A 451 -14.00 43.48 46.72
C VAL A 451 -12.98 44.43 46.10
N PRO A 452 -11.77 44.55 46.67
CA PRO A 452 -10.77 45.47 46.16
C PRO A 452 -10.05 44.88 44.94
N PHE A 453 -9.97 45.72 43.92
CA PHE A 453 -9.03 45.63 42.80
C PHE A 453 -7.60 45.80 43.35
N ASN A 454 -6.68 44.89 43.02
CA ASN A 454 -5.26 45.05 43.31
C ASN A 454 -4.44 44.92 42.02
N LEU A 455 -3.67 45.97 41.73
CA LEU A 455 -2.69 46.10 40.66
C LEU A 455 -1.30 45.89 41.27
N GLY A 456 -0.52 44.95 40.73
CA GLY A 456 0.91 44.77 41.02
C GLY A 456 1.40 43.48 40.36
N SER A 457 2.05 43.57 39.20
CA SER A 457 3.53 43.58 39.07
C SER A 457 4.20 42.29 39.56
N GLN A 458 4.65 41.44 38.64
CA GLN A 458 6.09 41.19 38.41
C GLN A 458 6.27 40.12 37.34
N VAL A 459 7.16 40.44 36.40
CA VAL A 459 7.73 39.59 35.36
C VAL A 459 8.98 38.95 35.96
N GLU A 460 9.00 37.64 36.16
CA GLU A 460 10.22 36.81 36.21
C GLU A 460 9.84 35.42 35.66
N GLY A 461 10.43 35.05 34.52
CA GLY A 461 10.38 33.69 33.99
C GLY A 461 11.64 32.92 34.38
N PRO A 462 11.61 31.57 34.34
CA PRO A 462 12.84 30.79 34.30
C PRO A 462 13.13 30.27 32.89
N GLU A 463 14.41 30.41 32.55
CA GLU A 463 15.12 29.88 31.39
C GLU A 463 14.85 28.41 31.12
N ALA A 464 14.67 28.10 29.83
CA ALA A 464 14.81 26.77 29.26
C ALA A 464 16.26 26.59 28.81
N ASP A 465 16.95 25.59 29.37
CA ASP A 465 18.26 25.16 28.90
C ASP A 465 18.27 23.63 28.73
N ASN A 466 18.89 23.23 27.61
CA ASN A 466 19.37 21.89 27.22
C ASN A 466 18.54 21.09 26.21
N ALA A 467 18.67 21.49 24.94
CA ALA A 467 18.73 20.55 23.82
C ALA A 467 19.87 20.98 22.86
N ALA A 468 20.55 19.98 22.28
CA ALA A 468 21.53 20.03 21.19
C ALA A 468 23.04 20.15 21.51
N ALA A 469 23.71 18.99 21.46
CA ALA A 469 25.03 18.78 20.84
C ALA A 469 25.12 17.25 20.58
N ALA A 470 25.21 16.69 19.37
CA ALA A 470 26.04 16.91 18.18
C ALA A 470 26.84 15.62 17.91
N LEU A 471 26.58 15.06 16.72
CA LEU A 471 27.49 14.38 15.80
C LEU A 471 28.04 12.96 16.12
N LEU A 472 27.46 12.02 15.36
CA LEU A 472 27.97 10.72 14.97
C LEU A 472 29.35 10.82 14.29
N ALA A 473 30.28 9.97 14.71
CA ALA A 473 31.50 9.65 13.99
C ALA A 473 31.22 8.46 13.03
N VAL A 474 31.27 8.72 11.73
CA VAL A 474 31.29 7.70 10.68
C VAL A 474 32.73 7.18 10.55
N SER A 475 32.88 5.85 10.60
CA SER A 475 34.14 5.16 10.32
C SER A 475 34.12 4.66 8.87
N ILE A 476 35.07 5.13 8.06
CA ILE A 476 35.35 4.67 6.68
C ILE A 476 36.76 4.05 6.67
N LEU A 477 36.86 2.75 6.37
CA LEU A 477 38.02 1.96 5.90
C LEU A 477 37.38 0.68 5.31
N ASN A 478 37.64 0.13 4.12
CA ASN A 478 38.67 0.26 3.10
C ASN A 478 38.04 -0.17 1.75
N ALA A 479 38.49 0.42 0.65
CA ALA A 479 38.41 -0.20 -0.68
C ALA A 479 39.77 0.05 -1.36
N ASP A 480 40.50 -1.03 -1.63
CA ASP A 480 41.66 -1.06 -2.51
C ASP A 480 41.36 -2.03 -3.67
N ASP A 481 41.70 -1.56 -4.87
CA ASP A 481 42.11 -2.28 -6.09
C ASP A 481 41.23 -3.39 -6.66
N ILE A 482 40.50 -3.10 -7.75
CA ILE A 482 40.49 -3.95 -8.94
C ILE A 482 40.56 -3.09 -10.21
N VAL A 483 41.65 -3.28 -10.95
CA VAL A 483 41.92 -2.82 -12.31
C VAL A 483 41.20 -3.76 -13.27
N LEU A 484 40.40 -3.24 -14.21
CA LEU A 484 40.07 -3.94 -15.45
C LEU A 484 40.25 -2.99 -16.63
N ASP A 485 41.27 -3.30 -17.43
CA ASP A 485 41.49 -2.75 -18.75
C ASP A 485 40.48 -3.34 -19.75
N SER A 486 40.13 -2.44 -20.67
CA SER A 486 39.43 -2.57 -21.94
C SER A 486 39.64 -3.87 -22.72
N GLU A 487 38.65 -4.23 -23.54
CA GLU A 487 38.84 -4.25 -25.00
C GLU A 487 37.51 -4.16 -25.76
N ALA A 488 37.56 -3.36 -26.82
CA ALA A 488 36.46 -2.99 -27.70
C ALA A 488 36.65 -3.64 -29.08
N ALA A 489 35.55 -3.96 -29.76
CA ALA A 489 35.48 -4.13 -31.23
C ALA A 489 33.98 -4.01 -31.62
N THR A 490 33.47 -2.92 -32.19
CA THR A 490 33.57 -2.38 -33.58
C THR A 490 32.94 -3.23 -34.68
N HIS A 491 32.04 -2.56 -35.44
CA HIS A 491 31.68 -2.76 -36.86
C HIS A 491 30.68 -3.89 -37.17
N ASP A 492 29.78 -3.80 -38.16
CA ASP A 492 29.47 -2.84 -39.22
C ASP A 492 28.08 -3.19 -39.78
N ASP A 493 27.37 -2.22 -40.34
CA ASP A 493 26.09 -2.37 -41.04
C ASP A 493 26.25 -3.14 -42.36
N THR A 494 25.19 -3.85 -42.81
CA THR A 494 24.46 -3.60 -44.07
C THR A 494 23.69 -4.82 -44.64
N ALA A 495 22.42 -4.58 -44.94
CA ALA A 495 21.73 -4.82 -46.21
C ALA A 495 21.17 -6.22 -46.64
N PHE A 496 19.84 -6.19 -46.86
CA PHE A 496 19.05 -6.66 -48.02
C PHE A 496 18.33 -8.04 -48.02
N ASP A 497 16.99 -7.93 -48.01
CA ASP A 497 16.00 -8.41 -49.01
C ASP A 497 15.46 -9.86 -49.05
N ASN A 498 14.12 -9.87 -48.90
CA ASN A 498 13.08 -10.51 -49.71
C ASN A 498 12.25 -11.69 -49.14
N HIS A 499 10.95 -11.40 -49.21
CA HIS A 499 9.74 -12.16 -48.98
C HIS A 499 9.51 -13.34 -49.92
N ASP A 500 8.74 -14.31 -49.41
CA ASP A 500 7.66 -15.12 -50.02
C ASP A 500 7.32 -16.19 -48.94
N GLU A 501 6.11 -16.52 -48.46
CA GLU A 501 4.74 -16.58 -48.98
C GLU A 501 3.75 -16.64 -47.79
N ALA A 502 2.51 -16.18 -47.99
CA ALA A 502 1.32 -16.40 -47.14
C ALA A 502 0.61 -17.73 -47.51
N PRO A 503 -0.42 -18.28 -46.80
CA PRO A 503 -1.66 -17.55 -46.50
C PRO A 503 -2.49 -17.93 -45.23
N LEU A 504 -3.22 -16.91 -44.76
CA LEU A 504 -4.64 -16.86 -44.32
C LEU A 504 -5.18 -17.79 -43.21
N ALA A 505 -5.61 -17.16 -42.11
CA ALA A 505 -6.91 -17.45 -41.48
C ALA A 505 -7.49 -16.20 -40.78
N ASP A 506 -8.77 -15.92 -41.05
CA ASP A 506 -9.58 -14.81 -40.55
C ASP A 506 -9.84 -14.85 -39.02
N ALA A 507 -9.66 -13.71 -38.34
CA ALA A 507 -10.39 -13.36 -37.12
C ALA A 507 -10.58 -11.83 -37.02
N ALA A 508 -11.78 -11.41 -36.62
CA ALA A 508 -12.26 -10.03 -36.55
C ALA A 508 -11.60 -9.20 -35.42
N PRO A 509 -11.61 -7.85 -35.47
CA PRO A 509 -10.71 -7.02 -34.68
C PRO A 509 -11.29 -6.67 -33.29
N GLY A 510 -10.49 -6.93 -32.25
CA GLY A 510 -10.61 -6.33 -30.93
C GLY A 510 -9.63 -5.17 -30.80
N LEU A 511 -10.08 -4.06 -30.22
CA LEU A 511 -9.30 -2.86 -29.93
C LEU A 511 -8.11 -3.16 -29.02
N ASN A 512 -6.89 -3.21 -29.58
CA ASN A 512 -5.60 -3.17 -28.86
C ASN A 512 -4.58 -2.46 -29.76
N ALA A 513 -4.73 -1.14 -29.96
CA ALA A 513 -3.90 -0.37 -30.89
C ALA A 513 -2.65 0.37 -30.32
N PRO A 514 -2.34 0.45 -29.00
CA PRO A 514 -1.13 1.18 -28.60
C PRO A 514 0.16 0.35 -28.64
N VAL A 515 0.08 -0.97 -28.43
CA VAL A 515 1.28 -1.81 -28.18
C VAL A 515 2.02 -2.20 -29.48
N GLU A 516 1.30 -2.44 -30.58
CA GLU A 516 1.92 -2.85 -31.85
C GLU A 516 2.69 -1.72 -32.55
N MET A 517 2.35 -0.45 -32.33
CA MET A 517 3.03 0.69 -32.98
C MET A 517 4.40 0.99 -32.38
N VAL A 518 4.55 0.87 -31.05
CA VAL A 518 5.84 1.02 -30.38
C VAL A 518 6.76 -0.15 -30.76
N ASP A 519 6.19 -1.36 -30.81
CA ASP A 519 6.90 -2.57 -31.23
C ASP A 519 7.38 -2.49 -32.70
N ALA A 520 6.57 -1.92 -33.61
CA ALA A 520 6.95 -1.71 -35.01
C ALA A 520 8.00 -0.60 -35.21
N ALA A 521 7.97 0.48 -34.42
CA ALA A 521 8.98 1.53 -34.48
C ALA A 521 10.32 1.06 -33.88
N TYR A 522 10.26 0.29 -32.80
CA TYR A 522 11.44 -0.29 -32.15
C TYR A 522 12.11 -1.35 -33.04
N LYS A 523 11.34 -2.28 -33.62
CA LYS A 523 11.84 -3.35 -34.50
C LYS A 523 12.52 -2.84 -35.78
N ASN A 524 12.16 -1.67 -36.28
CA ASN A 524 12.66 -1.17 -37.57
C ASN A 524 13.80 -0.16 -37.45
N ASN A 525 13.88 0.60 -36.35
CA ASN A 525 14.68 1.83 -36.29
C ASN A 525 15.61 1.91 -35.05
N GLY A 526 15.51 0.97 -34.11
CA GLY A 526 16.35 0.91 -32.90
C GLY A 526 16.01 1.97 -31.83
N LEU A 527 16.48 1.73 -30.61
CA LEU A 527 16.20 2.56 -29.41
C LEU A 527 16.58 4.03 -29.61
N SER A 528 17.68 4.30 -30.33
CA SER A 528 18.17 5.67 -30.57
C SER A 528 17.24 6.51 -31.44
N GLU A 529 16.54 5.92 -32.41
CA GLU A 529 15.63 6.64 -33.29
C GLU A 529 14.23 6.75 -32.66
N ALA A 530 13.83 5.80 -31.81
CA ALA A 530 12.64 5.92 -30.95
C ALA A 530 12.79 7.05 -29.91
N ILE A 531 13.97 7.16 -29.28
CA ILE A 531 14.32 8.28 -28.41
C ILE A 531 14.37 9.59 -29.21
N ALA A 532 15.01 9.60 -30.38
CA ALA A 532 15.05 10.79 -31.24
C ALA A 532 13.66 11.20 -31.76
N LEU A 533 12.72 10.26 -31.96
CA LEU A 533 11.33 10.55 -32.33
C LEU A 533 10.55 11.11 -31.13
N ALA A 534 10.81 10.63 -29.92
CA ALA A 534 10.26 11.20 -28.69
C ALA A 534 10.80 12.62 -28.44
N GLU A 535 12.11 12.83 -28.60
CA GLU A 535 12.79 14.12 -28.45
C GLU A 535 12.43 15.13 -29.55
N ALA A 536 12.31 14.69 -30.81
CA ALA A 536 11.87 15.56 -31.91
C ALA A 536 10.40 16.00 -31.78
N ASN A 537 9.58 15.23 -31.06
CA ASN A 537 8.17 15.55 -30.83
C ASN A 537 7.94 16.40 -29.57
N THR A 538 8.81 16.35 -28.55
CA THR A 538 8.77 17.26 -27.39
C THR A 538 9.25 18.68 -27.71
N VAL A 539 10.12 18.86 -28.72
CA VAL A 539 10.72 20.17 -29.06
C VAL A 539 9.82 21.10 -29.89
N LYS A 540 8.53 20.75 -30.14
CA LYS A 540 7.57 21.74 -30.66
C LYS A 540 7.19 22.73 -29.56
N SER A 541 8.03 23.76 -29.44
CA SER A 541 7.89 24.93 -28.57
C SER A 541 6.42 25.32 -28.36
N ARG A 542 5.92 25.07 -27.15
CA ARG A 542 4.66 25.60 -26.65
C ARG A 542 4.66 27.12 -26.90
N PRO A 543 3.71 27.68 -27.67
CA PRO A 543 3.73 29.11 -27.95
C PRO A 543 3.67 29.87 -26.64
N ALA A 544 4.58 30.84 -26.45
CA ALA A 544 4.72 31.63 -25.23
C ALA A 544 3.45 32.43 -24.85
N ASP A 545 2.45 32.44 -25.73
CA ASP A 545 1.20 33.18 -25.61
C ASP A 545 -0.04 32.29 -25.43
N VAL A 546 0.10 31.03 -24.99
CA VAL A 546 -1.08 30.27 -24.54
C VAL A 546 -1.66 30.98 -23.33
N GLU A 547 -2.75 31.71 -23.56
CA GLU A 547 -3.62 32.31 -22.56
C GLU A 547 -3.86 31.25 -21.48
N VAL A 548 -3.32 31.47 -20.28
CA VAL A 548 -3.36 30.52 -19.17
C VAL A 548 -4.83 30.15 -18.98
N ALA A 549 -5.18 28.93 -19.40
CA ALA A 549 -6.51 28.41 -19.19
C ALA A 549 -6.84 28.61 -17.72
N GLU A 550 -7.97 29.26 -17.44
CA GLU A 550 -8.40 29.57 -16.07
C GLU A 550 -8.20 28.33 -15.23
N ALA A 551 -7.29 28.42 -14.25
CA ALA A 551 -6.82 27.27 -13.49
C ALA A 551 -8.04 26.47 -13.02
N PRO A 552 -8.02 25.13 -13.12
CA PRO A 552 -9.11 24.32 -12.62
C PRO A 552 -9.43 24.79 -11.20
N ARG A 553 -10.73 25.01 -10.93
CA ARG A 553 -11.12 25.43 -9.58
C ARG A 553 -10.64 24.34 -8.63
N PRO A 554 -9.83 24.70 -7.64
CA PRO A 554 -9.20 23.72 -6.79
C PRO A 554 -10.32 23.04 -5.99
N ASP A 555 -10.26 21.71 -5.94
CA ASP A 555 -11.17 20.82 -5.20
C ASP A 555 -11.11 21.01 -3.67
N ILE A 556 -11.90 21.96 -3.15
CA ILE A 556 -11.95 22.29 -1.71
C ILE A 556 -12.20 21.04 -0.86
N TYR A 557 -12.92 20.04 -1.38
CA TYR A 557 -13.19 18.80 -0.68
C TYR A 557 -11.90 18.06 -0.28
N ILE A 558 -10.90 17.97 -1.17
CA ILE A 558 -9.66 17.24 -0.86
C ILE A 558 -8.85 17.89 0.24
N SER A 559 -8.72 19.22 0.21
CA SER A 559 -8.07 19.93 1.31
C SER A 559 -8.78 19.68 2.65
N LEU A 560 -10.11 19.60 2.65
CA LEU A 560 -10.89 19.33 3.86
C LEU A 560 -10.80 17.88 4.33
N VAL A 561 -10.71 16.93 3.40
CA VAL A 561 -10.48 15.52 3.71
C VAL A 561 -9.12 15.35 4.40
N PHE A 562 -8.08 16.06 3.96
CA PHE A 562 -6.77 15.98 4.59
C PHE A 562 -6.73 16.70 5.93
N ASP A 563 -7.33 17.90 6.03
CA ASP A 563 -7.52 18.58 7.32
C ASP A 563 -8.24 17.67 8.32
N LEU A 564 -9.24 16.91 7.85
CA LEU A 564 -9.94 15.93 8.66
C LEU A 564 -8.99 14.81 9.09
N PHE A 565 -8.28 14.16 8.17
CA PHE A 565 -7.39 13.06 8.50
C PHE A 565 -6.28 13.47 9.48
N ASP A 566 -5.68 14.64 9.30
CA ASP A 566 -4.68 15.18 10.23
C ASP A 566 -5.32 15.49 11.60
N SER A 567 -6.56 15.98 11.63
CA SER A 567 -7.27 16.21 12.89
C SER A 567 -7.61 14.92 13.65
N LEU A 568 -7.77 13.81 12.93
CA LEU A 568 -7.98 12.49 13.51
C LEU A 568 -6.70 11.95 14.14
N SER A 569 -5.52 12.25 13.58
CA SER A 569 -4.24 11.83 14.16
C SER A 569 -3.82 12.69 15.36
N ASP A 570 -4.07 14.00 15.32
CA ASP A 570 -3.51 14.95 16.30
C ASP A 570 -4.39 15.18 17.54
N GLY A 571 -5.62 14.68 17.54
CA GLY A 571 -6.54 14.75 18.68
C GLY A 571 -7.15 16.14 18.90
N ALA A 572 -8.45 16.25 18.58
CA ALA A 572 -9.42 17.29 18.96
C ALA A 572 -9.16 18.77 18.59
N ALA A 573 -7.93 19.20 18.29
CA ALA A 573 -7.58 20.63 18.23
C ALA A 573 -8.28 21.45 17.12
N HIS A 574 -8.90 20.80 16.12
CA HIS A 574 -9.49 21.47 14.95
C HIS A 574 -10.93 21.05 14.60
N GLN A 575 -11.62 20.34 15.49
CA GLN A 575 -12.92 19.73 15.17
C GLN A 575 -14.06 20.73 14.87
N SER A 576 -14.05 21.93 15.48
CA SER A 576 -15.16 22.89 15.36
C SER A 576 -15.28 23.54 13.98
N ASP A 577 -14.18 23.58 13.21
CA ASP A 577 -14.09 24.39 12.00
C ASP A 577 -14.23 23.55 10.73
N ILE A 578 -14.08 22.23 10.82
CA ILE A 578 -14.16 21.31 9.68
C ILE A 578 -15.59 21.20 9.13
N ILE A 579 -16.60 21.00 10.00
CA ILE A 579 -17.99 20.79 9.56
C ILE A 579 -18.54 21.99 8.78
N PRO A 580 -18.42 23.25 9.25
CA PRO A 580 -18.89 24.41 8.48
C PRO A 580 -18.23 24.52 7.10
N ARG A 581 -16.92 24.22 7.01
CA ARG A 581 -16.18 24.26 5.74
C ARG A 581 -16.61 23.15 4.79
N LEU A 582 -16.92 21.96 5.30
CA LEU A 582 -17.48 20.86 4.50
C LEU A 582 -18.84 21.25 3.90
N ILE A 583 -19.72 21.86 4.70
CA ILE A 583 -21.02 22.33 4.22
C ILE A 583 -20.83 23.41 3.14
N GLU A 584 -19.92 24.35 3.37
CA GLU A 584 -19.58 25.39 2.38
C GLU A 584 -19.04 24.80 1.08
N ALA A 585 -18.25 23.72 1.14
CA ALA A 585 -17.75 23.00 -0.04
C ALA A 585 -18.90 22.32 -0.81
N ALA A 586 -19.82 21.64 -0.11
CA ALA A 586 -20.99 21.03 -0.73
C ALA A 586 -21.86 22.05 -1.48
N GLU A 587 -22.06 23.24 -0.90
CA GLU A 587 -22.86 24.30 -1.52
C GLU A 587 -22.19 24.92 -2.76
N ARG A 588 -20.86 24.91 -2.84
CA ARG A 588 -20.09 25.62 -3.88
C ARG A 588 -19.74 24.77 -5.08
N ASP A 589 -19.23 23.57 -4.83
CA ASP A 589 -18.48 22.84 -5.85
C ASP A 589 -19.27 21.66 -6.43
N GLY A 590 -20.48 21.39 -5.93
CA GLY A 590 -21.32 20.28 -6.39
C GLY A 590 -20.93 18.92 -5.80
N GLU A 591 -19.93 18.90 -4.90
CA GLU A 591 -19.42 17.74 -4.15
C GLU A 591 -20.38 17.27 -3.04
N THR A 592 -21.68 17.51 -3.18
CA THR A 592 -22.66 17.29 -2.11
C THR A 592 -22.71 15.82 -1.69
N GLU A 593 -22.58 14.88 -2.63
CA GLU A 593 -22.61 13.45 -2.31
C GLU A 593 -21.40 13.03 -1.47
N GLN A 594 -20.20 13.48 -1.84
CA GLN A 594 -18.93 13.19 -1.19
C GLN A 594 -18.88 13.80 0.21
N VAL A 595 -19.34 15.04 0.35
CA VAL A 595 -19.47 15.72 1.65
C VAL A 595 -20.49 15.01 2.53
N VAL A 596 -21.67 14.68 2.00
CA VAL A 596 -22.72 13.97 2.76
C VAL A 596 -22.20 12.62 3.25
N LYS A 597 -21.48 11.86 2.41
CA LYS A 597 -20.81 10.61 2.82
C LYS A 597 -19.87 10.84 4.00
N LEU A 598 -19.00 11.85 3.90
CA LEU A 598 -18.04 12.16 4.96
C LEU A 598 -18.73 12.57 6.27
N LEU A 599 -19.79 13.38 6.19
CA LEU A 599 -20.60 13.79 7.34
C LEU A 599 -21.25 12.59 8.06
N TYR A 600 -21.55 11.49 7.36
CA TYR A 600 -22.02 10.26 8.00
C TYR A 600 -20.93 9.52 8.80
N HIS A 601 -19.66 9.72 8.44
CA HIS A 601 -18.52 9.07 9.11
C HIS A 601 -18.04 9.85 10.33
N LEU A 602 -18.14 11.18 10.31
CA LEU A 602 -17.63 12.06 11.38
C LEU A 602 -18.08 11.70 12.81
N PRO A 603 -19.35 11.30 13.08
CA PRO A 603 -19.77 10.92 14.43
C PRO A 603 -18.97 9.74 15.02
N ALA A 604 -18.44 8.83 14.19
CA ALA A 604 -17.61 7.71 14.63
C ALA A 604 -16.35 8.19 15.37
N PHE A 605 -15.84 9.37 15.00
CA PHE A 605 -14.65 9.97 15.57
C PHE A 605 -14.96 11.09 16.59
N GLY A 606 -16.19 11.10 17.12
CA GLY A 606 -16.61 12.02 18.19
C GLY A 606 -16.99 13.43 17.72
N PHE A 607 -17.07 13.69 16.41
CA PHE A 607 -17.52 14.97 15.90
C PHE A 607 -19.03 15.15 16.09
N SER A 608 -19.44 16.29 16.65
CA SER A 608 -20.85 16.65 16.77
C SER A 608 -21.37 17.32 15.51
N LEU A 609 -22.39 16.75 14.87
CA LEU A 609 -23.04 17.36 13.71
C LEU A 609 -23.95 18.52 14.15
N ASP A 610 -23.72 19.71 13.60
CA ASP A 610 -24.56 20.87 13.86
C ASP A 610 -25.93 20.79 13.14
N THR A 611 -26.75 21.82 13.27
CA THR A 611 -28.09 21.84 12.64
C THR A 611 -28.01 21.89 11.11
N SER A 612 -27.00 22.55 10.55
CA SER A 612 -26.83 22.68 9.11
C SER A 612 -26.39 21.35 8.49
N ALA A 613 -25.41 20.66 9.08
CA ALA A 613 -24.99 19.32 8.68
C ALA A 613 -26.15 18.34 8.73
N ARG A 614 -26.92 18.32 9.84
CA ARG A 614 -28.09 17.43 9.98
C ARG A 614 -29.18 17.74 8.96
N SER A 615 -29.39 19.01 8.62
CA SER A 615 -30.33 19.39 7.56
C SER A 615 -29.87 18.86 6.20
N LEU A 616 -28.58 18.98 5.89
CA LEU A 616 -27.99 18.47 4.65
C LEU A 616 -28.15 16.94 4.55
N LEU A 617 -27.87 16.21 5.63
CA LEU A 617 -28.07 14.75 5.69
C LEU A 617 -29.54 14.31 5.51
N LEU A 618 -30.51 15.16 5.87
CA LEU A 618 -31.94 14.86 5.67
C LEU A 618 -32.39 15.15 4.24
N GLU A 619 -31.75 16.10 3.57
CA GLU A 619 -32.07 16.48 2.19
C GLU A 619 -31.51 15.49 1.17
N TYR A 620 -30.32 14.94 1.44
CA TYR A 620 -29.61 14.04 0.54
C TYR A 620 -29.61 12.61 1.10
N PRO A 621 -30.51 11.73 0.63
CA PRO A 621 -30.57 10.36 1.13
C PRO A 621 -29.31 9.58 0.75
N VAL A 622 -28.89 8.71 1.66
CA VAL A 622 -27.73 7.83 1.46
C VAL A 622 -27.96 6.87 0.30
N THR A 623 -27.04 6.86 -0.66
CA THR A 623 -26.94 5.84 -1.70
C THR A 623 -26.10 4.66 -1.22
N GLY A 624 -26.22 3.50 -1.87
CA GLY A 624 -25.43 2.31 -1.56
C GLY A 624 -26.24 1.17 -0.93
N GLN A 625 -25.60 0.00 -0.86
CA GLN A 625 -26.18 -1.22 -0.30
C GLN A 625 -26.28 -1.10 1.22
N ARG A 626 -27.47 -1.42 1.73
CA ARG A 626 -27.69 -1.53 3.18
C ARG A 626 -27.28 -2.91 3.68
N LEU A 627 -26.58 -2.94 4.81
CA LEU A 627 -26.34 -4.18 5.54
C LEU A 627 -27.66 -4.73 6.08
N ASP A 628 -27.72 -6.06 6.24
CA ASP A 628 -28.83 -6.71 6.93
C ASP A 628 -28.93 -6.16 8.36
N PRO A 629 -30.11 -5.72 8.82
CA PRO A 629 -30.28 -5.15 10.16
C PRO A 629 -29.80 -6.07 11.30
N ASN A 630 -29.85 -7.39 11.11
CA ASN A 630 -29.35 -8.35 12.09
C ASN A 630 -27.82 -8.37 12.12
N ILE A 631 -27.14 -8.19 10.98
CA ILE A 631 -25.68 -8.05 10.93
C ILE A 631 -25.27 -6.80 11.69
N VAL A 632 -25.92 -5.65 11.42
CA VAL A 632 -25.66 -4.39 12.13
C VAL A 632 -25.86 -4.53 13.64
N ALA A 633 -27.00 -5.09 14.06
CA ALA A 633 -27.29 -5.31 15.47
C ALA A 633 -26.27 -6.25 16.12
N THR A 634 -25.76 -7.25 15.39
CA THR A 634 -24.73 -8.15 15.88
C THR A 634 -23.41 -7.42 16.07
N ILE A 635 -22.95 -6.64 15.09
CA ILE A 635 -21.69 -5.87 15.18
C ILE A 635 -21.71 -4.95 16.41
N GLN A 636 -22.78 -4.18 16.60
CA GLN A 636 -22.94 -3.28 17.75
C GLN A 636 -22.99 -4.03 19.10
N ALA A 637 -23.65 -5.18 19.13
CA ALA A 637 -23.68 -6.00 20.33
C ALA A 637 -22.30 -6.60 20.64
N THR A 638 -21.53 -7.00 19.62
CA THR A 638 -20.19 -7.58 19.79
C THR A 638 -19.11 -6.54 20.06
N SER A 639 -19.22 -5.30 19.54
CA SER A 639 -18.26 -4.21 19.79
C SER A 639 -18.30 -3.73 21.25
N THR A 640 -19.47 -3.81 21.88
CA THR A 640 -19.68 -3.39 23.28
C THR A 640 -19.55 -4.55 24.28
N ALA A 641 -19.45 -5.79 23.79
CA ALA A 641 -19.26 -7.00 24.58
C ALA A 641 -17.77 -7.41 24.59
N PRO A 642 -17.36 -8.35 25.47
CA PRO A 642 -16.00 -8.91 25.42
C PRO A 642 -15.66 -9.70 24.15
N ALA A 643 -16.51 -9.72 23.12
CA ALA A 643 -16.35 -10.48 21.88
C ALA A 643 -15.71 -9.65 20.74
N ILE A 644 -14.62 -8.94 21.05
CA ILE A 644 -13.94 -8.01 20.13
C ILE A 644 -13.48 -8.73 18.85
N ALA A 645 -12.97 -9.96 18.96
CA ALA A 645 -12.51 -10.73 17.81
C ALA A 645 -13.66 -11.04 16.84
N GLU A 646 -14.83 -11.38 17.36
CA GLU A 646 -16.00 -11.68 16.54
C GLU A 646 -16.47 -10.43 15.80
N ALA A 647 -16.54 -9.27 16.48
CA ALA A 647 -16.85 -8.00 15.85
C ALA A 647 -15.85 -7.65 14.74
N THR A 648 -14.56 -7.78 15.02
CA THR A 648 -13.45 -7.48 14.11
C THR A 648 -13.52 -8.35 12.85
N LEU A 649 -13.68 -9.65 13.02
CA LEU A 649 -13.78 -10.61 11.91
C LEU A 649 -15.07 -10.44 11.10
N MET A 650 -16.18 -10.07 11.74
CA MET A 650 -17.42 -9.75 11.03
C MET A 650 -17.28 -8.47 10.20
N ILE A 651 -16.63 -7.43 10.74
CA ILE A 651 -16.32 -6.21 10.00
C ILE A 651 -15.43 -6.54 8.80
N LEU A 652 -14.40 -7.35 9.00
CA LEU A 652 -13.49 -7.79 7.95
C LEU A 652 -14.22 -8.49 6.80
N ALA A 653 -15.08 -9.46 7.11
CA ALA A 653 -15.88 -10.18 6.12
C ALA A 653 -16.86 -9.28 5.34
N ILE A 654 -17.20 -8.10 5.88
CA ILE A 654 -18.06 -7.12 5.21
C ILE A 654 -17.26 -6.20 4.28
N ILE A 655 -16.02 -5.86 4.65
CA ILE A 655 -15.20 -4.91 3.88
C ILE A 655 -14.39 -5.57 2.75
N GLU A 656 -14.31 -6.89 2.70
CA GLU A 656 -13.59 -7.65 1.67
C GLU A 656 -14.26 -7.54 0.28
N ASP A 657 -15.60 -7.52 0.22
CA ASP A 657 -16.40 -7.64 -1.01
C ASP A 657 -16.75 -6.28 -1.69
N GLU A 658 -15.86 -5.30 -1.64
CA GLU A 658 -16.05 -3.89 -2.10
C GLU A 658 -16.64 -2.93 -1.02
N PRO A 659 -15.79 -2.36 -0.14
CA PRO A 659 -16.23 -1.55 1.00
C PRO A 659 -16.98 -0.26 0.59
N HIS A 660 -16.74 0.21 -0.63
CA HIS A 660 -17.33 1.43 -1.16
C HIS A 660 -18.79 1.27 -1.63
N ASN A 661 -19.28 0.04 -1.79
CA ASN A 661 -20.68 -0.23 -2.14
C ASN A 661 -21.62 -0.09 -0.94
N LEU A 662 -21.09 -0.13 0.28
CA LEU A 662 -21.87 0.05 1.50
C LEU A 662 -22.44 1.46 1.57
N SER A 663 -23.65 1.58 2.11
CA SER A 663 -24.22 2.90 2.37
C SER A 663 -23.34 3.68 3.36
N ALA A 664 -23.20 4.99 3.16
CA ALA A 664 -22.38 5.84 4.04
C ALA A 664 -22.76 5.73 5.53
N TRP A 665 -24.03 5.46 5.81
CA TRP A 665 -24.50 5.21 7.16
C TRP A 665 -23.94 3.90 7.74
N ASP A 666 -23.97 2.81 6.98
CA ASP A 666 -23.41 1.53 7.43
C ASP A 666 -21.89 1.58 7.51
N GLN A 667 -21.22 2.33 6.63
CA GLN A 667 -19.81 2.67 6.76
C GLN A 667 -19.53 3.40 8.09
N GLY A 668 -20.31 4.42 8.42
CA GLY A 668 -20.20 5.16 9.69
C GLY A 668 -20.41 4.27 10.92
N LEU A 669 -21.32 3.30 10.84
CA LEU A 669 -21.52 2.29 11.88
C LEU A 669 -20.30 1.37 12.05
N ILE A 670 -19.70 0.90 10.95
CA ILE A 670 -18.48 0.09 10.98
C ILE A 670 -17.34 0.88 11.62
N LEU A 671 -17.13 2.13 11.19
CA LEU A 671 -16.10 3.01 11.75
C LEU A 671 -16.32 3.23 13.25
N SER A 672 -17.57 3.42 13.67
CA SER A 672 -17.91 3.60 15.10
C SER A 672 -17.59 2.34 15.90
N ALA A 673 -17.93 1.16 15.37
CA ALA A 673 -17.61 -0.12 16.01
C ALA A 673 -16.09 -0.32 16.13
N LEU A 674 -15.30 0.10 15.13
CA LEU A 674 -13.84 0.04 15.19
C LEU A 674 -13.25 0.99 16.25
N VAL A 675 -13.75 2.22 16.33
CA VAL A 675 -13.34 3.16 17.40
C VAL A 675 -13.73 2.64 18.78
N GLU A 676 -14.93 2.05 18.93
CA GLU A 676 -15.39 1.46 20.20
C GLU A 676 -14.48 0.32 20.69
N ILE A 677 -13.90 -0.47 19.79
CA ILE A 677 -12.95 -1.55 20.14
C ILE A 677 -11.50 -1.07 20.26
N GLY A 678 -11.24 0.24 20.19
CA GLY A 678 -9.91 0.83 20.31
C GLY A 678 -9.03 0.67 19.06
N ALA A 679 -9.65 0.58 17.88
CA ALA A 679 -8.98 0.47 16.59
C ALA A 679 -9.09 1.77 15.76
N ASP A 680 -8.87 2.92 16.40
CA ASP A 680 -9.01 4.26 15.82
C ASP A 680 -8.17 4.48 14.55
N ASP A 681 -6.96 3.96 14.53
CA ASP A 681 -6.06 4.06 13.38
C ASP A 681 -6.53 3.20 12.21
N ILE A 682 -7.07 2.00 12.47
CA ILE A 682 -7.68 1.15 11.44
C ILE A 682 -8.98 1.79 10.92
N ALA A 683 -9.79 2.39 11.80
CA ALA A 683 -10.96 3.16 11.40
C ALA A 683 -10.56 4.34 10.49
N THR A 684 -9.45 5.01 10.80
CA THR A 684 -8.92 6.09 9.96
C THR A 684 -8.47 5.58 8.59
N LEU A 685 -7.75 4.46 8.52
CA LEU A 685 -7.37 3.83 7.25
C LEU A 685 -8.60 3.41 6.43
N LEU A 686 -9.63 2.87 7.08
CA LEU A 686 -10.87 2.48 6.40
C LEU A 686 -11.67 3.71 5.93
N LEU A 687 -11.65 4.81 6.67
CA LEU A 687 -12.23 6.08 6.25
C LEU A 687 -11.54 6.61 4.99
N GLN A 688 -10.21 6.49 4.90
CA GLN A 688 -9.47 6.84 3.69
C GLN A 688 -9.97 6.02 2.48
N ASP A 689 -10.15 4.71 2.65
CA ASP A 689 -10.69 3.83 1.62
C ASP A 689 -12.12 4.24 1.21
N PHE A 690 -13.01 4.51 2.18
CA PHE A 690 -14.40 4.95 1.94
C PHE A 690 -14.51 6.32 1.27
N SER A 691 -13.60 7.25 1.58
CA SER A 691 -13.62 8.62 1.04
C SER A 691 -13.34 8.68 -0.46
N ARG A 692 -12.69 7.65 -1.02
CA ARG A 692 -12.19 7.63 -2.40
C ARG A 692 -11.33 8.86 -2.75
N TYR A 693 -10.66 9.48 -1.77
CA TYR A 693 -9.81 10.66 -1.98
C TYR A 693 -8.73 10.47 -3.05
N TRP A 694 -8.37 9.22 -3.35
CA TRP A 694 -7.34 8.87 -4.32
C TRP A 694 -7.83 8.89 -5.77
N GLN A 695 -9.14 8.72 -6.01
CA GLN A 695 -9.64 8.61 -7.38
C GLN A 695 -9.72 9.97 -8.04
N ALA A 696 -9.12 10.09 -9.23
CA ALA A 696 -9.44 11.18 -10.12
C ALA A 696 -10.93 11.10 -10.43
N GLU A 697 -11.67 12.09 -9.96
CA GLU A 697 -13.06 12.21 -10.35
C GLU A 697 -13.08 12.36 -11.87
N GLN A 698 -13.84 11.51 -12.58
CA GLN A 698 -14.06 11.64 -14.01
C GLN A 698 -14.86 12.92 -14.26
N ARG A 699 -14.25 14.08 -14.01
CA ARG A 699 -14.73 15.36 -14.52
C ARG A 699 -14.74 15.17 -16.03
N PRO A 700 -15.87 15.38 -16.72
CA PRO A 700 -15.94 15.26 -18.16
C PRO A 700 -14.80 16.10 -18.70
N ALA A 701 -13.79 15.45 -19.30
CA ALA A 701 -12.51 16.03 -19.63
C ALA A 701 -12.76 17.41 -20.22
N ARG A 702 -12.46 18.45 -19.45
CA ARG A 702 -12.69 19.82 -19.89
C ARG A 702 -11.65 20.05 -20.94
N ALA A 703 -11.99 19.73 -22.20
CA ALA A 703 -11.08 19.62 -23.35
C ALA A 703 -9.76 20.32 -23.08
N MET A 704 -8.83 19.60 -22.42
CA MET A 704 -7.45 20.01 -22.46
C MET A 704 -7.18 20.15 -23.95
N PRO A 705 -6.56 21.26 -24.41
CA PRO A 705 -6.34 21.49 -25.82
C PRO A 705 -5.83 20.18 -26.39
N THR A 706 -6.70 19.52 -27.17
CA THR A 706 -6.54 18.11 -27.44
C THR A 706 -5.16 17.96 -28.04
N HIS A 707 -4.46 16.92 -27.58
CA HIS A 707 -3.26 16.43 -28.22
C HIS A 707 -3.60 16.17 -29.70
N GLY A 708 -3.46 17.19 -30.54
CA GLY A 708 -3.38 17.05 -31.99
C GLY A 708 -2.16 16.22 -32.40
N MET A 709 -1.34 15.80 -31.43
CA MET A 709 -0.21 14.88 -31.58
C MET A 709 -0.65 13.42 -31.65
N TRP A 710 -1.61 12.97 -30.81
CA TRP A 710 -2.08 11.58 -30.82
C TRP A 710 -3.18 11.33 -31.87
N ASP A 711 -4.10 12.30 -32.06
CA ASP A 711 -5.11 12.19 -33.12
C ASP A 711 -4.50 12.27 -34.53
N ALA A 712 -3.36 12.95 -34.71
CA ALA A 712 -2.65 12.98 -35.99
C ALA A 712 -1.88 11.68 -36.28
N LEU A 713 -1.40 10.97 -35.24
CA LEU A 713 -0.85 9.62 -35.37
C LEU A 713 -1.94 8.61 -35.80
N ASN A 714 -3.17 8.76 -35.29
CA ASN A 714 -4.30 7.90 -35.66
C ASN A 714 -4.97 8.28 -37.00
N ALA A 715 -5.00 9.57 -37.38
CA ALA A 715 -5.62 10.02 -38.62
C ALA A 715 -4.73 9.85 -39.87
N GLY A 716 -3.42 9.66 -39.71
CA GLY A 716 -2.47 9.45 -40.81
C GLY A 716 -2.60 8.10 -41.54
N ALA A 717 -3.30 7.12 -40.96
CA ALA A 717 -3.40 5.76 -41.49
C ALA A 717 -4.67 5.48 -42.32
N ALA A 718 -5.60 6.43 -42.44
CA ALA A 718 -6.93 6.20 -43.04
C ALA A 718 -7.17 6.92 -44.38
N ALA A 719 -6.11 7.22 -45.16
CA ALA A 719 -6.24 7.94 -46.43
C ALA A 719 -5.60 7.20 -47.62
N GLU A 720 -5.95 5.94 -47.84
CA GLU A 720 -5.95 5.36 -49.18
C GLU A 720 -7.38 5.31 -49.72
N GLN A 721 -7.75 6.31 -50.52
CA GLN A 721 -8.96 6.25 -51.33
C GLN A 721 -8.71 5.33 -52.52
N PRO A 722 -9.55 4.30 -52.77
CA PRO A 722 -9.46 3.53 -53.99
C PRO A 722 -9.95 4.36 -55.18
N LEU A 723 -9.17 4.31 -56.27
CA LEU A 723 -9.53 4.84 -57.59
C LEU A 723 -10.86 4.25 -58.08
N PRO A 724 -11.71 5.01 -58.79
CA PRO A 724 -12.99 4.51 -59.26
C PRO A 724 -12.80 3.52 -60.42
N GLU A 725 -13.28 2.29 -60.22
CA GLU A 725 -13.41 1.29 -61.27
C GLU A 725 -14.45 1.74 -62.33
N ALA A 726 -14.08 1.55 -63.58
CA ALA A 726 -14.92 1.83 -64.73
C ALA A 726 -16.01 0.77 -64.89
N GLU A 727 -17.28 1.19 -64.94
CA GLU A 727 -18.41 0.34 -65.31
C GLU A 727 -18.33 -0.14 -66.76
N PRO A 728 -18.63 -1.41 -67.06
CA PRO A 728 -18.91 -1.85 -68.42
C PRO A 728 -20.41 -1.69 -68.75
N GLU A 729 -20.63 -1.18 -69.95
CA GLU A 729 -21.92 -1.04 -70.61
C GLU A 729 -22.68 -2.37 -70.77
N GLY A 730 -23.98 -2.33 -70.44
CA GLY A 730 -25.05 -2.88 -71.29
C GLY A 730 -25.34 -4.40 -71.24
N ALA A 731 -26.55 -4.78 -70.84
CA ALA A 731 -27.65 -5.02 -71.78
C ALA A 731 -28.82 -5.88 -71.19
N THR A 732 -30.01 -5.28 -71.27
CA THR A 732 -31.30 -5.85 -71.72
C THR A 732 -32.15 -6.84 -70.89
N ILE A 733 -33.36 -6.33 -70.60
CA ILE A 733 -34.73 -6.87 -70.85
C ILE A 733 -35.24 -8.03 -69.97
N SER A 734 -36.15 -7.71 -69.04
CA SER A 734 -37.62 -7.94 -69.16
C SER A 734 -38.37 -7.19 -68.07
#